data_AF-A0A3N6LIF3-F1
#
_entry.id   AF-A0A3N6LIF3-F1
#
_cell.length_a   1.000
_cell.length_b   1.000
_cell.length_c   1.000
_cell.angle_alpha   90.00
_cell.angle_beta   90.00
_cell.angle_gamma   90.00
#
_symmetry.space_group_name_H-M   'P 1'
#
loop_
_entity.id
_entity.type
_entity.pdbx_description
1 polymer ?
#
loop_
_entity_poly.entity_id
_entity_poly.type
_entity_poly.pdbx_seq_one_letter_code
_entity_poly.pdbx_strand_id
1 'polypeptide(L)'
;MAETRVLVGLIAITMVTSVVALPLLGGGLTGVTGTEDAVPDSNAEFGGLEAGSDSGLTAEALSMGSAGADPATPSQPQEISQDHEDALVDGVEDGIELAQSQGIDVTQEQRAAAVDGARDSVGQHQEASVEQVQEATKGAVHGSVMQAQRVDAEQIQYAVGGATGGALSQSQTVNASQMRSATWGATHGALAQAHHQRVTVDAVQVATYGAAAGAANEAGQKGIDRKPTIQEAAQGAAYGGLAQYQKITVEQRQQITLEHVQHATAGASAGALEGSTEIALEQRQLLEVEQYQRVDVKQVQKAATGAAKGALVQRQEVTIEQTQAAARGAGKGSLIQVQSVRVEQIQRISITAIQQASFGAAKGSIQQSQEATVEQIQAAADGAAQGTLVQHQTVSITQIQYAAAGSASGAIESALQYQIVEIERIQAAARGAGEGAVLQTQIVDITQVQQLARGASSGVLVQHQEATITQLQIAARSAGQETARAIQYQRISITQIQVVTQETASEVSAYAIAEETDDEDQLGQFVEVEVAQKLEEVDELEGTATVAFSDQESTGDSVTIDSVALSEDGFVAVYDGSDFGVDSGDVRGVSEHIEPGEHEGVEIDLDEPLAESGSLVAVAHHDTTDDETFQYANTDGIEDEPYVTDGGSPITDGAFVTLEGEPDEPIEDEPEATLAVSDQTGDGETLTVEEANASVEYALAVTDENGDERGETDPIDANEPVENGSVDLEPPLEAETVLDVAVVSMADGETLATETIEYTLGEPVEELSVEYVDCTELEVTGTLEEGDSLVPRTLWYDSIGPGGTVFPGVTAGDEIDAPFTGTVVMTVGEEYEIDQLDSETVVLEVPDEGSFGSFVVPWFDPADSAEEQLASPPEDLECGGEIQPDEPTITVEDVESTGSGSFDVTFGYENPNDAALTGGGFVEGTTADEPVDELSVGDGEFTVEWAPEDDAERLIWEIPMESFGYDESVRAETEPADEYEDPIELDVEFVDCSRAEVMGSFEEGETIIATTAFYESGGLGNTMGEYAIAVGDDVDAPLEGTVAFEVGDEYTITETEEGALVEIPISEFGTAITGVSSPEAVPGSIDYPNPDGAACLEDVRPELPVIDVVDATPTGEGIDVTFGYENPNDGSLAVTSEFVEGTTADEPVDDLSAGDGEFTVEWTPVDGDEQLVWEIDMSNYDYDAEEWPVASTATAGEIDPSFSEEGEPTEPETPDDPPTGESPFNGDDPFDGDDQNEDSFGESEGVASENT
;
A
#
# COMPACT_ATOMS: atom_id res chain seq x y z
N MET A 1 -33.98 18.10 -50.24
CA MET A 1 -35.05 18.90 -50.87
C MET A 1 -36.35 18.66 -50.13
N ALA A 2 -37.00 19.73 -49.63
CA ALA A 2 -38.40 19.80 -49.14
C ALA A 2 -38.76 19.02 -47.84
N GLU A 3 -39.57 19.56 -46.91
CA GLU A 3 -40.12 20.93 -46.77
C GLU A 3 -40.59 21.27 -45.31
N THR A 4 -39.88 22.19 -44.65
CA THR A 4 -40.39 23.36 -43.87
C THR A 4 -41.26 23.23 -42.58
N ARG A 5 -40.84 24.04 -41.56
CA ARG A 5 -41.56 24.70 -40.43
C ARG A 5 -41.31 24.09 -39.03
N VAL A 6 -40.71 24.76 -38.03
CA VAL A 6 -40.55 26.20 -37.63
C VAL A 6 -41.79 26.84 -36.98
N LEU A 7 -41.68 27.17 -35.68
CA LEU A 7 -42.15 28.43 -35.07
C LEU A 7 -41.32 28.77 -33.81
N VAL A 8 -40.91 30.04 -33.68
CA VAL A 8 -40.04 30.59 -32.59
C VAL A 8 -40.87 31.26 -31.47
N GLY A 9 -40.34 31.27 -30.23
CA GLY A 9 -41.08 31.66 -29.01
C GLY A 9 -40.49 32.74 -28.06
N LEU A 10 -39.30 33.31 -28.34
CA LEU A 10 -38.71 34.60 -27.88
C LEU A 10 -39.26 35.37 -26.62
N ILE A 11 -38.34 35.97 -25.84
CA ILE A 11 -38.46 37.10 -24.85
C ILE A 11 -38.63 36.70 -23.35
N ALA A 12 -37.88 37.26 -22.37
CA ALA A 12 -36.64 38.06 -22.39
C ALA A 12 -36.03 38.28 -20.98
N ILE A 13 -34.77 38.72 -20.96
CA ILE A 13 -33.95 39.28 -19.87
C ILE A 13 -34.65 40.37 -19.03
N THR A 14 -34.38 40.44 -17.72
CA THR A 14 -34.21 41.71 -16.98
C THR A 14 -33.28 41.53 -15.76
N MET A 15 -32.62 42.60 -15.34
CA MET A 15 -31.34 42.58 -14.59
C MET A 15 -31.40 43.42 -13.28
N VAL A 16 -30.37 43.30 -12.43
CA VAL A 16 -29.86 44.31 -11.45
C VAL A 16 -30.48 44.42 -10.03
N THR A 17 -29.55 44.53 -9.06
CA THR A 17 -29.59 45.05 -7.65
C THR A 17 -30.08 44.21 -6.46
N SER A 18 -29.12 44.07 -5.54
CA SER A 18 -29.14 43.82 -4.09
C SER A 18 -30.14 44.65 -3.26
N VAL A 19 -30.51 44.16 -2.07
CA VAL A 19 -30.60 44.93 -0.80
C VAL A 19 -30.93 44.03 0.41
N VAL A 20 -30.31 44.31 1.56
CA VAL A 20 -30.53 43.63 2.86
C VAL A 20 -31.87 44.00 3.51
N ALA A 21 -32.70 43.02 3.93
CA ALA A 21 -33.77 43.23 4.94
C ALA A 21 -34.34 41.94 5.58
N LEU A 22 -34.23 41.81 6.91
CA LEU A 22 -35.16 41.04 7.78
C LEU A 22 -36.56 41.71 7.77
N PRO A 23 -37.69 40.97 7.84
CA PRO A 23 -38.35 40.79 9.16
C PRO A 23 -39.33 39.60 9.37
N LEU A 24 -39.33 39.06 10.60
CA LEU A 24 -40.48 38.68 11.46
C LEU A 24 -41.83 38.13 10.88
N LEU A 25 -42.20 36.94 11.40
CA LEU A 25 -43.56 36.50 11.83
C LEU A 25 -44.70 36.25 10.80
N GLY A 26 -45.06 34.96 10.62
CA GLY A 26 -46.25 34.44 11.34
C GLY A 26 -47.53 34.00 10.58
N GLY A 27 -47.56 32.76 10.07
CA GLY A 27 -48.59 31.72 10.37
C GLY A 27 -50.04 31.78 9.82
N GLY A 28 -50.54 30.62 9.31
CA GLY A 28 -51.97 30.32 9.04
C GLY A 28 -52.19 29.08 8.13
N LEU A 29 -52.57 27.89 8.65
CA LEU A 29 -53.97 27.34 8.74
C LEU A 29 -54.67 27.11 7.36
N THR A 30 -55.36 26.00 7.01
CA THR A 30 -55.98 24.89 7.79
C THR A 30 -56.52 23.72 6.91
N GLY A 31 -56.64 22.49 7.46
CA GLY A 31 -57.55 21.40 6.98
C GLY A 31 -56.86 20.11 6.46
N VAL A 32 -57.47 18.90 6.48
CA VAL A 32 -58.87 18.53 6.81
C VAL A 32 -59.10 17.03 7.22
N THR A 33 -59.73 16.79 8.38
CA THR A 33 -60.70 15.71 8.81
C THR A 33 -60.47 14.17 8.73
N GLY A 34 -60.76 13.48 9.85
CA GLY A 34 -61.51 12.18 9.97
C GLY A 34 -61.03 11.25 11.12
N THR A 35 -61.72 10.97 12.25
CA THR A 35 -62.98 10.21 12.55
C THR A 35 -62.94 8.70 12.21
N GLU A 36 -63.20 7.71 13.07
CA GLU A 36 -63.67 7.53 14.49
C GLU A 36 -62.94 6.25 15.06
N ASP A 37 -63.01 5.76 16.31
CA ASP A 37 -64.09 5.68 17.34
C ASP A 37 -63.52 5.29 18.76
N ALA A 38 -64.39 5.21 19.78
CA ALA A 38 -64.29 4.42 21.03
C ALA A 38 -63.28 4.79 22.17
N VAL A 39 -63.60 5.86 22.91
CA VAL A 39 -63.30 6.04 24.37
C VAL A 39 -64.29 5.16 25.21
N PRO A 40 -64.21 4.95 26.56
CA PRO A 40 -63.55 5.71 27.65
C PRO A 40 -62.89 4.79 28.75
N ASP A 41 -62.62 5.10 30.04
CA ASP A 41 -62.95 6.17 31.03
C ASP A 41 -62.00 5.96 32.26
N SER A 42 -61.66 6.87 33.19
CA SER A 42 -61.58 8.35 33.25
C SER A 42 -61.02 8.80 34.62
N ASN A 43 -60.76 10.11 34.78
CA ASN A 43 -60.82 10.89 36.05
C ASN A 43 -59.77 10.61 37.17
N ALA A 44 -59.23 11.60 37.89
CA ALA A 44 -59.31 13.08 37.85
C ALA A 44 -58.08 13.67 38.62
N GLU A 45 -57.80 14.97 38.70
CA GLU A 45 -58.56 16.18 38.32
C GLU A 45 -57.61 17.32 37.88
N PHE A 46 -58.17 18.38 37.27
CA PHE A 46 -57.41 19.40 36.53
C PHE A 46 -57.04 20.65 37.35
N GLY A 47 -55.93 21.31 37.00
CA GLY A 47 -55.53 22.59 37.60
C GLY A 47 -54.38 23.28 36.85
N GLY A 48 -54.71 23.97 35.74
CA GLY A 48 -53.75 24.85 35.03
C GLY A 48 -53.41 26.13 35.80
N LEU A 49 -52.59 27.05 35.27
CA LEU A 49 -52.14 27.22 33.88
C LEU A 49 -50.72 27.82 33.86
N GLU A 50 -49.87 27.40 32.94
CA GLU A 50 -49.46 28.17 31.75
C GLU A 50 -48.76 27.21 30.76
N ALA A 51 -48.57 27.60 29.50
CA ALA A 51 -48.39 26.65 28.40
C ALA A 51 -47.12 26.89 27.55
N GLY A 52 -46.35 25.83 27.38
CA GLY A 52 -45.31 25.61 26.37
C GLY A 52 -45.14 24.10 26.26
N SER A 53 -45.30 23.54 25.06
CA SER A 53 -45.47 22.10 24.87
C SER A 53 -44.16 21.35 24.67
N ASP A 54 -43.91 20.40 25.55
CA ASP A 54 -43.04 19.23 25.33
C ASP A 54 -43.71 18.24 24.35
N SER A 55 -42.88 17.53 23.58
CA SER A 55 -43.16 16.30 22.84
C SER A 55 -41.82 15.67 22.41
N GLY A 56 -40.98 15.27 23.37
CA GLY A 56 -39.76 14.52 23.05
C GLY A 56 -40.04 13.14 22.43
N LEU A 57 -39.16 12.73 21.50
CA LEU A 57 -38.77 11.33 21.36
C LEU A 57 -37.37 11.17 21.98
N THR A 58 -37.11 10.01 22.57
CA THR A 58 -36.01 9.83 23.54
C THR A 58 -34.68 9.53 22.87
N ALA A 59 -33.77 10.51 22.89
CA ALA A 59 -32.33 10.28 22.87
C ALA A 59 -31.79 10.62 24.26
N GLU A 60 -31.10 9.67 24.92
CA GLU A 60 -30.38 9.94 26.17
C GLU A 60 -29.02 10.58 25.86
N ALA A 61 -29.06 11.86 25.48
CA ALA A 61 -27.87 12.66 25.25
C ALA A 61 -27.08 12.81 26.57
N LEU A 62 -25.91 12.17 26.66
CA LEU A 62 -24.97 12.37 27.75
C LEU A 62 -24.45 13.82 27.71
N SER A 63 -24.56 14.50 28.85
CA SER A 63 -24.26 15.92 28.95
C SER A 63 -22.74 16.18 28.99
N MET A 64 -22.10 16.29 27.82
CA MET A 64 -20.84 17.02 27.71
C MET A 64 -21.05 18.49 28.15
N GLY A 65 -20.68 18.80 29.39
CA GLY A 65 -20.79 20.14 29.96
C GLY A 65 -19.59 20.99 29.55
N SER A 66 -19.76 21.90 28.59
CA SER A 66 -18.69 22.81 28.19
C SER A 66 -18.27 23.74 29.34
N ALA A 67 -16.96 23.78 29.58
CA ALA A 67 -16.33 24.64 30.57
C ALA A 67 -15.05 25.24 29.97
N GLY A 68 -15.18 26.39 29.29
CA GLY A 68 -14.02 27.13 28.82
C GLY A 68 -13.11 27.52 29.99
N ALA A 69 -11.86 27.08 29.96
CA ALA A 69 -10.91 27.23 31.06
C ALA A 69 -9.98 28.44 30.85
N ASP A 70 -9.95 29.32 31.84
CA ASP A 70 -9.01 30.45 31.93
C ASP A 70 -7.61 29.88 32.31
N PRO A 71 -6.51 30.15 31.57
CA PRO A 71 -5.26 29.40 31.70
C PRO A 71 -4.42 29.83 32.92
N ALA A 72 -4.81 29.41 34.14
CA ALA A 72 -3.93 29.31 35.31
C ALA A 72 -4.58 28.64 36.55
N THR A 73 -4.80 27.31 36.54
CA THR A 73 -4.86 26.50 37.78
C THR A 73 -4.53 25.04 37.46
N PRO A 74 -3.50 24.42 38.07
CA PRO A 74 -3.28 22.98 37.91
C PRO A 74 -4.37 22.20 38.65
N SER A 75 -5.00 21.26 37.95
CA SER A 75 -5.89 20.27 38.55
C SER A 75 -5.15 19.47 39.61
N GLN A 76 -5.83 19.07 40.70
CA GLN A 76 -5.24 18.08 41.61
C GLN A 76 -5.38 16.68 40.98
N PRO A 77 -4.34 15.83 41.02
CA PRO A 77 -4.45 14.46 40.53
C PRO A 77 -5.54 13.71 41.30
N GLN A 78 -6.31 12.88 40.60
CA GLN A 78 -7.23 11.94 41.24
C GLN A 78 -6.40 10.87 41.93
N GLU A 79 -6.60 10.68 43.24
CA GLU A 79 -6.00 9.55 43.97
C GLU A 79 -6.55 8.24 43.36
N ILE A 80 -5.68 7.46 42.70
CA ILE A 80 -6.05 6.11 42.24
C ILE A 80 -6.21 5.16 43.43
N SER A 81 -6.93 4.05 43.21
CA SER A 81 -7.04 3.02 44.22
C SER A 81 -5.66 2.39 44.47
N GLN A 82 -5.38 2.00 45.71
CA GLN A 82 -4.10 1.33 46.00
C GLN A 82 -3.98 0.03 45.19
N ASP A 83 -5.07 -0.70 45.00
CA ASP A 83 -5.10 -1.93 44.21
C ASP A 83 -4.78 -1.67 42.71
N HIS A 84 -4.92 -0.44 42.20
CA HIS A 84 -4.56 -0.06 40.83
C HIS A 84 -3.16 0.56 40.72
N GLU A 85 -2.67 1.27 41.74
CA GLU A 85 -1.25 1.69 41.82
C GLU A 85 -0.34 0.46 41.94
N ASP A 86 -0.69 -0.49 42.82
CA ASP A 86 0.04 -1.75 42.98
C ASP A 86 0.04 -2.54 41.65
N ALA A 87 -1.11 -2.64 40.95
CA ALA A 87 -1.22 -3.32 39.65
C ALA A 87 -0.47 -2.65 38.48
N LEU A 88 -0.45 -1.31 38.45
CA LEU A 88 0.33 -0.54 37.50
C LEU A 88 1.83 -0.81 37.71
N VAL A 89 2.31 -0.79 38.96
CA VAL A 89 3.72 -1.04 39.25
C VAL A 89 4.10 -2.47 38.93
N ASP A 90 3.30 -3.46 39.35
CA ASP A 90 3.54 -4.87 39.00
C ASP A 90 3.53 -5.08 37.47
N GLY A 91 2.67 -4.39 36.72
CA GLY A 91 2.64 -4.43 35.25
C GLY A 91 3.86 -3.81 34.58
N VAL A 92 4.38 -2.68 35.11
CA VAL A 92 5.62 -2.07 34.61
C VAL A 92 6.84 -2.97 34.89
N GLU A 93 6.94 -3.56 36.08
CA GLU A 93 8.02 -4.51 36.39
C GLU A 93 7.94 -5.76 35.50
N ASP A 94 6.75 -6.35 35.34
CA ASP A 94 6.49 -7.47 34.44
C ASP A 94 6.91 -7.17 32.97
N GLY A 95 6.68 -5.93 32.50
CA GLY A 95 7.06 -5.49 31.15
C GLY A 95 8.56 -5.31 30.98
N ILE A 96 9.25 -4.89 32.04
CA ILE A 96 10.72 -4.76 32.09
C ILE A 96 11.39 -6.13 32.21
N GLU A 97 10.85 -7.05 33.01
CA GLU A 97 11.41 -8.41 33.16
C GLU A 97 11.33 -9.19 31.84
N LEU A 98 10.27 -8.97 31.03
CA LEU A 98 10.18 -9.47 29.65
C LEU A 98 11.31 -8.92 28.77
N ALA A 99 11.50 -7.60 28.72
CA ALA A 99 12.56 -7.00 27.91
C ALA A 99 13.98 -7.42 28.35
N GLN A 100 14.23 -7.52 29.66
CA GLN A 100 15.49 -8.01 30.22
C GLN A 100 15.73 -9.49 29.89
N SER A 101 14.67 -10.30 29.81
CA SER A 101 14.78 -11.70 29.34
C SER A 101 15.18 -11.82 27.87
N GLN A 102 14.99 -10.73 27.09
CA GLN A 102 15.39 -10.60 25.69
C GLN A 102 16.67 -9.75 25.51
N GLY A 103 17.45 -9.54 26.60
CA GLY A 103 18.76 -8.89 26.57
C GLY A 103 18.77 -7.36 26.72
N ILE A 104 17.62 -6.72 26.95
CA ILE A 104 17.50 -5.26 26.95
C ILE A 104 17.66 -4.66 28.36
N ASP A 105 18.70 -3.86 28.57
CA ASP A 105 18.99 -3.15 29.82
C ASP A 105 18.12 -1.87 29.97
N VAL A 106 17.01 -1.96 30.71
CA VAL A 106 16.13 -0.81 30.99
C VAL A 106 16.65 0.04 32.17
N THR A 107 16.80 1.34 31.97
CA THR A 107 17.30 2.26 33.01
C THR A 107 16.25 2.60 34.09
N GLN A 108 16.71 3.04 35.26
CA GLN A 108 15.83 3.54 36.33
C GLN A 108 15.05 4.81 35.96
N GLU A 109 15.49 5.55 34.94
CA GLU A 109 14.85 6.77 34.45
C GLU A 109 13.71 6.43 33.50
N GLN A 110 13.95 5.54 32.53
CA GLN A 110 12.91 4.95 31.66
C GLN A 110 11.85 4.18 32.49
N ARG A 111 12.26 3.44 33.52
CA ARG A 111 11.34 2.80 34.47
C ARG A 111 10.45 3.81 35.21
N ALA A 112 11.00 4.97 35.60
CA ALA A 112 10.22 6.02 36.26
C ALA A 112 9.22 6.67 35.31
N ALA A 113 9.66 7.00 34.09
CA ALA A 113 8.82 7.52 33.01
C ALA A 113 7.65 6.59 32.66
N ALA A 114 7.90 5.28 32.53
CA ALA A 114 6.87 4.28 32.29
C ALA A 114 5.79 4.26 33.39
N VAL A 115 6.20 4.29 34.66
CA VAL A 115 5.29 4.37 35.82
C VAL A 115 4.49 5.67 35.82
N ASP A 116 5.13 6.80 35.55
CA ASP A 116 4.48 8.11 35.63
C ASP A 116 3.53 8.35 34.43
N GLY A 117 3.88 7.88 33.24
CA GLY A 117 3.02 7.93 32.05
C GLY A 117 1.77 7.08 32.17
N ALA A 118 1.90 5.84 32.67
CA ALA A 118 0.76 4.96 32.92
C ALA A 118 -0.23 5.52 33.96
N ARG A 119 0.26 6.29 34.95
CA ARG A 119 -0.54 6.66 36.14
C ARG A 119 -1.72 7.56 35.81
N ASP A 120 -1.54 8.56 34.96
CA ASP A 120 -2.64 9.49 34.62
C ASP A 120 -3.73 8.82 33.77
N SER A 121 -3.37 7.84 32.93
CA SER A 121 -4.33 7.02 32.18
C SER A 121 -5.11 6.05 33.09
N VAL A 122 -4.44 5.36 34.00
CA VAL A 122 -5.11 4.54 35.05
C VAL A 122 -5.96 5.42 35.99
N GLY A 123 -5.55 6.69 36.18
CA GLY A 123 -6.30 7.74 36.87
C GLY A 123 -7.70 8.01 36.30
N GLN A 124 -7.83 7.93 34.98
CA GLN A 124 -9.05 8.19 34.23
C GLN A 124 -9.94 6.94 34.13
N HIS A 125 -9.35 5.75 33.93
CA HIS A 125 -10.09 4.50 33.70
C HIS A 125 -10.29 3.63 34.96
N GLN A 126 -10.79 4.22 36.03
CA GLN A 126 -11.00 3.54 37.33
C GLN A 126 -12.08 2.43 37.32
N GLU A 127 -12.79 2.23 36.20
CA GLU A 127 -13.73 1.12 36.00
C GLU A 127 -13.06 -0.16 35.48
N ALA A 128 -11.83 -0.07 34.96
CA ALA A 128 -11.05 -1.22 34.51
C ALA A 128 -10.65 -2.11 35.70
N SER A 129 -10.44 -3.40 35.42
CA SER A 129 -9.97 -4.35 36.44
C SER A 129 -8.46 -4.28 36.66
N VAL A 130 -8.03 -4.69 37.86
CA VAL A 130 -6.62 -4.89 38.26
C VAL A 130 -5.82 -5.66 37.21
N GLU A 131 -6.39 -6.74 36.66
CA GLU A 131 -5.76 -7.61 35.65
C GLU A 131 -5.62 -6.92 34.28
N GLN A 132 -6.62 -6.13 33.88
CA GLN A 132 -6.55 -5.28 32.68
C GLN A 132 -5.51 -4.17 32.82
N VAL A 133 -5.42 -3.53 34.00
CA VAL A 133 -4.39 -2.51 34.29
C VAL A 133 -2.98 -3.10 34.22
N GLN A 134 -2.76 -4.27 34.84
CA GLN A 134 -1.47 -4.95 34.84
C GLN A 134 -1.03 -5.36 33.43
N GLU A 135 -1.86 -6.11 32.69
CA GLU A 135 -1.44 -6.60 31.36
C GLU A 135 -1.39 -5.48 30.29
N ALA A 136 -2.20 -4.41 30.39
CA ALA A 136 -2.10 -3.25 29.50
C ALA A 136 -0.81 -2.44 29.73
N THR A 137 -0.44 -2.17 30.99
CA THR A 137 0.81 -1.46 31.30
C THR A 137 2.04 -2.29 30.95
N LYS A 138 2.00 -3.60 31.23
CA LYS A 138 3.00 -4.59 30.80
C LYS A 138 3.21 -4.63 29.29
N GLY A 139 2.13 -4.62 28.51
CA GLY A 139 2.20 -4.55 27.05
C GLY A 139 2.83 -3.25 26.57
N ALA A 140 2.31 -2.11 27.05
CA ALA A 140 2.81 -0.79 26.70
C ALA A 140 4.31 -0.63 27.03
N VAL A 141 4.76 -1.05 28.20
CA VAL A 141 6.17 -0.95 28.60
C VAL A 141 7.04 -1.89 27.79
N HIS A 142 6.66 -3.16 27.65
CA HIS A 142 7.43 -4.13 26.87
C HIS A 142 7.58 -3.68 25.40
N GLY A 143 6.52 -3.19 24.76
CA GLY A 143 6.61 -2.64 23.41
C GLY A 143 7.49 -1.40 23.30
N SER A 144 7.43 -0.52 24.32
CA SER A 144 8.20 0.73 24.34
C SER A 144 9.71 0.55 24.48
N VAL A 145 10.15 -0.47 25.23
CA VAL A 145 11.59 -0.75 25.44
C VAL A 145 12.14 -1.81 24.49
N MET A 146 11.29 -2.43 23.65
CA MET A 146 11.73 -3.38 22.61
C MET A 146 12.36 -2.70 21.39
N GLN A 147 12.27 -1.37 21.28
CA GLN A 147 13.14 -0.60 20.39
C GLN A 147 14.44 -0.21 21.11
N ALA A 148 15.53 -0.11 20.34
CA ALA A 148 16.89 -0.17 20.85
C ALA A 148 17.29 0.99 21.79
N GLN A 149 18.49 0.88 22.40
CA GLN A 149 18.97 1.55 23.61
C GLN A 149 18.96 3.11 23.66
N ARG A 150 18.46 3.80 22.62
CA ARG A 150 18.45 5.26 22.47
C ARG A 150 17.09 5.93 22.75
N VAL A 151 16.01 5.19 23.04
CA VAL A 151 14.68 5.80 23.29
C VAL A 151 14.67 6.66 24.56
N ASP A 152 14.30 7.93 24.40
CA ASP A 152 14.26 8.92 25.47
C ASP A 152 13.18 8.61 26.52
N ALA A 153 13.47 8.94 27.78
CA ALA A 153 12.53 8.69 28.88
C ALA A 153 11.21 9.46 28.69
N GLU A 154 11.24 10.67 28.12
CA GLU A 154 10.02 11.44 27.85
C GLU A 154 9.17 10.79 26.74
N GLN A 155 9.79 10.24 25.68
CA GLN A 155 9.08 9.49 24.65
C GLN A 155 8.40 8.24 25.24
N ILE A 156 9.08 7.50 26.13
CA ILE A 156 8.51 6.35 26.85
C ILE A 156 7.34 6.76 27.75
N GLN A 157 7.42 7.89 28.46
CA GLN A 157 6.32 8.39 29.28
C GLN A 157 5.05 8.62 28.45
N TYR A 158 5.19 9.32 27.33
CA TYR A 158 4.07 9.67 26.45
C TYR A 158 3.52 8.46 25.68
N ALA A 159 4.38 7.55 25.19
CA ALA A 159 3.97 6.31 24.53
C ALA A 159 3.22 5.36 25.47
N VAL A 160 3.78 5.10 26.67
CA VAL A 160 3.15 4.22 27.66
C VAL A 160 1.83 4.80 28.15
N GLY A 161 1.79 6.12 28.41
CA GLY A 161 0.56 6.81 28.80
C GLY A 161 -0.54 6.75 27.74
N GLY A 162 -0.20 7.05 26.49
CA GLY A 162 -1.13 7.01 25.35
C GLY A 162 -1.71 5.62 25.14
N ALA A 163 -0.85 4.61 24.91
CA ALA A 163 -1.29 3.22 24.70
C ALA A 163 -2.14 2.68 25.86
N THR A 164 -1.71 2.91 27.11
CA THR A 164 -2.44 2.47 28.30
C THR A 164 -3.82 3.12 28.37
N GLY A 165 -3.94 4.41 28.07
CA GLY A 165 -5.22 5.12 27.98
C GLY A 165 -6.11 4.53 26.88
N GLY A 166 -5.54 4.34 25.69
CA GLY A 166 -6.25 3.80 24.53
C GLY A 166 -6.88 2.44 24.82
N ALA A 167 -6.11 1.49 25.36
CA ALA A 167 -6.63 0.16 25.68
C ALA A 167 -7.62 0.18 26.86
N LEU A 168 -7.35 0.94 27.93
CA LEU A 168 -8.25 1.00 29.09
C LEU A 168 -9.56 1.74 28.80
N SER A 169 -9.61 2.61 27.79
CA SER A 169 -10.86 3.18 27.27
C SER A 169 -11.85 2.10 26.79
N GLN A 170 -11.35 0.93 26.39
CA GLN A 170 -12.12 -0.23 25.90
C GLN A 170 -12.32 -1.32 26.98
N SER A 171 -12.10 -0.99 28.26
CA SER A 171 -12.14 -1.96 29.38
C SER A 171 -13.48 -2.66 29.64
N GLN A 172 -14.57 -2.20 29.01
CA GLN A 172 -15.88 -2.86 29.08
C GLN A 172 -16.08 -3.96 28.02
N THR A 173 -15.25 -4.01 26.97
CA THR A 173 -15.38 -4.92 25.82
C THR A 173 -14.17 -5.85 25.60
N VAL A 174 -13.02 -5.55 26.21
CA VAL A 174 -11.72 -6.16 25.84
C VAL A 174 -11.09 -6.96 26.99
N ASN A 175 -10.53 -8.14 26.69
CA ASN A 175 -9.83 -8.98 27.66
C ASN A 175 -8.38 -8.52 27.91
N ALA A 176 -7.79 -8.90 29.04
CA ALA A 176 -6.46 -8.42 29.45
C ALA A 176 -5.33 -8.81 28.46
N SER A 177 -5.42 -9.99 27.83
CA SER A 177 -4.45 -10.46 26.82
C SER A 177 -4.56 -9.67 25.50
N GLN A 178 -5.77 -9.30 25.11
CA GLN A 178 -6.01 -8.42 23.95
C GLN A 178 -5.44 -7.02 24.19
N MET A 179 -5.67 -6.44 25.39
CA MET A 179 -5.10 -5.13 25.76
C MET A 179 -3.58 -5.13 25.71
N ARG A 180 -2.92 -6.16 26.28
CA ARG A 180 -1.46 -6.30 26.22
C ARG A 180 -0.94 -6.32 24.79
N SER A 181 -1.63 -7.03 23.90
CA SER A 181 -1.23 -7.16 22.50
C SER A 181 -1.37 -5.82 21.76
N ALA A 182 -2.47 -5.11 21.96
CA ALA A 182 -2.72 -3.80 21.36
C ALA A 182 -1.77 -2.71 21.88
N THR A 183 -1.49 -2.70 23.19
CA THR A 183 -0.57 -1.73 23.81
C THR A 183 0.89 -1.95 23.43
N TRP A 184 1.33 -3.22 23.33
CA TRP A 184 2.65 -3.57 22.83
C TRP A 184 2.85 -3.08 21.40
N GLY A 185 1.92 -3.41 20.50
CA GLY A 185 2.01 -3.00 19.09
C GLY A 185 2.02 -1.49 18.92
N ALA A 186 1.07 -0.80 19.55
CA ALA A 186 0.94 0.65 19.46
C ALA A 186 2.23 1.37 19.88
N THR A 187 2.80 1.00 21.04
CA THR A 187 4.04 1.63 21.55
C THR A 187 5.25 1.30 20.69
N HIS A 188 5.41 0.05 20.29
CA HIS A 188 6.53 -0.39 19.46
C HIS A 188 6.54 0.30 18.08
N GLY A 189 5.38 0.37 17.41
CA GLY A 189 5.26 1.06 16.11
C GLY A 189 5.45 2.57 16.18
N ALA A 190 4.96 3.21 17.24
CA ALA A 190 5.15 4.65 17.43
C ALA A 190 6.63 5.01 17.67
N LEU A 191 7.32 4.24 18.51
CA LEU A 191 8.71 4.52 18.89
C LEU A 191 9.72 4.08 17.82
N ALA A 192 9.40 3.09 16.99
CA ALA A 192 10.15 2.83 15.76
C ALA A 192 10.17 4.07 14.83
N GLN A 193 9.03 4.68 14.55
CA GLN A 193 9.00 5.92 13.74
C GLN A 193 9.70 7.10 14.45
N ALA A 194 9.56 7.20 15.78
CA ALA A 194 10.20 8.26 16.58
C ALA A 194 11.72 8.10 16.78
N HIS A 195 12.31 6.97 16.38
CA HIS A 195 13.76 6.79 16.29
C HIS A 195 14.32 7.36 14.98
N HIS A 196 13.66 7.12 13.85
CA HIS A 196 14.14 7.56 12.53
C HIS A 196 14.00 9.08 12.28
N GLN A 197 13.08 9.76 12.97
CA GLN A 197 12.79 11.18 12.73
C GLN A 197 12.32 11.89 14.01
N ARG A 198 12.50 13.23 14.07
CA ARG A 198 12.15 14.09 15.23
C ARG A 198 10.62 14.21 15.43
N VAL A 199 9.97 13.17 15.98
CA VAL A 199 8.54 13.17 16.36
C VAL A 199 8.33 13.93 17.68
N THR A 200 7.25 14.74 17.78
CA THR A 200 6.85 15.37 19.05
C THR A 200 6.18 14.38 20.01
N VAL A 201 6.44 14.51 21.31
CA VAL A 201 5.91 13.57 22.32
C VAL A 201 4.38 13.55 22.39
N ASP A 202 3.71 14.69 22.13
CA ASP A 202 2.26 14.76 22.02
C ASP A 202 1.72 13.91 20.83
N ALA A 203 2.42 13.91 19.69
CA ALA A 203 2.08 13.08 18.54
C ALA A 203 2.23 11.58 18.86
N VAL A 204 3.31 11.19 19.56
CA VAL A 204 3.52 9.81 20.06
C VAL A 204 2.36 9.39 20.97
N GLN A 205 1.90 10.27 21.87
CA GLN A 205 0.79 9.94 22.78
C GLN A 205 -0.54 9.72 22.05
N VAL A 206 -0.91 10.58 21.09
CA VAL A 206 -2.19 10.42 20.37
C VAL A 206 -2.17 9.24 19.39
N ALA A 207 -1.04 8.98 18.73
CA ALA A 207 -0.87 7.83 17.84
C ALA A 207 -0.92 6.50 18.61
N THR A 208 -0.25 6.42 19.77
CA THR A 208 -0.30 5.22 20.62
C THR A 208 -1.69 5.03 21.25
N TYR A 209 -2.37 6.10 21.68
CA TYR A 209 -3.75 6.02 22.17
C TYR A 209 -4.70 5.52 21.08
N GLY A 210 -4.67 6.12 19.89
CA GLY A 210 -5.54 5.74 18.77
C GLY A 210 -5.34 4.29 18.34
N ALA A 211 -4.10 3.91 18.03
CA ALA A 211 -3.77 2.54 17.64
C ALA A 211 -4.14 1.49 18.71
N ALA A 212 -3.86 1.76 19.98
CA ALA A 212 -4.22 0.84 21.07
C ALA A 212 -5.74 0.74 21.26
N ALA A 213 -6.48 1.85 21.17
CA ALA A 213 -7.93 1.87 21.29
C ALA A 213 -8.62 1.13 20.13
N GLY A 214 -8.20 1.37 18.89
CA GLY A 214 -8.75 0.71 17.70
C GLY A 214 -8.51 -0.79 17.70
N ALA A 215 -7.26 -1.22 17.89
CA ALA A 215 -6.89 -2.62 17.98
C ALA A 215 -7.58 -3.36 19.15
N ALA A 216 -7.61 -2.74 20.34
CA ALA A 216 -8.28 -3.31 21.51
C ALA A 216 -9.78 -3.48 21.25
N ASN A 217 -10.47 -2.41 20.82
CA ASN A 217 -11.91 -2.43 20.59
C ASN A 217 -12.31 -3.51 19.58
N GLU A 218 -11.63 -3.57 18.43
CA GLU A 218 -12.02 -4.53 17.39
C GLU A 218 -11.75 -5.98 17.82
N ALA A 219 -10.63 -6.23 18.51
CA ALA A 219 -10.34 -7.55 19.07
C ALA A 219 -11.41 -7.98 20.08
N GLY A 220 -11.86 -7.07 20.97
CA GLY A 220 -12.94 -7.33 21.91
C GLY A 220 -14.30 -7.57 21.23
N GLN A 221 -14.67 -6.76 20.24
CA GLN A 221 -15.95 -6.89 19.53
C GLN A 221 -16.03 -8.15 18.64
N LYS A 222 -14.93 -8.53 17.98
CA LYS A 222 -14.88 -9.67 17.04
C LYS A 222 -14.41 -10.98 17.69
N GLY A 223 -13.87 -10.95 18.92
CA GLY A 223 -13.35 -12.13 19.61
C GLY A 223 -11.99 -12.59 19.10
N ILE A 224 -11.11 -11.67 18.69
CA ILE A 224 -9.78 -11.98 18.16
C ILE A 224 -8.81 -12.16 19.33
N ASP A 225 -8.23 -13.35 19.48
CA ASP A 225 -7.20 -13.65 20.51
C ASP A 225 -5.80 -13.92 19.92
N ARG A 226 -5.62 -13.85 18.59
CA ARG A 226 -4.32 -14.05 17.91
C ARG A 226 -3.39 -12.85 18.15
N LYS A 227 -2.62 -12.90 19.25
CA LYS A 227 -1.75 -11.80 19.73
C LYS A 227 -0.92 -11.10 18.64
N PRO A 228 -0.18 -11.82 17.74
CA PRO A 228 0.63 -11.14 16.71
C PRO A 228 -0.19 -10.28 15.75
N THR A 229 -1.42 -10.70 15.41
CA THR A 229 -2.32 -9.95 14.53
C THR A 229 -2.80 -8.65 15.19
N ILE A 230 -3.01 -8.65 16.52
CA ILE A 230 -3.37 -7.46 17.30
C ILE A 230 -2.17 -6.53 17.48
N GLN A 231 -0.97 -7.10 17.70
CA GLN A 231 0.29 -6.35 17.76
C GLN A 231 0.55 -5.62 16.44
N GLU A 232 0.56 -6.34 15.31
CA GLU A 232 0.88 -5.75 14.01
C GLU A 232 -0.15 -4.73 13.51
N ALA A 233 -1.44 -4.93 13.78
CA ALA A 233 -2.47 -3.95 13.45
C ALA A 233 -2.28 -2.62 14.20
N ALA A 234 -1.90 -2.67 15.48
CA ALA A 234 -1.61 -1.48 16.27
C ALA A 234 -0.27 -0.84 15.88
N GLN A 235 0.76 -1.66 15.63
CA GLN A 235 2.10 -1.24 15.22
C GLN A 235 2.10 -0.51 13.87
N GLY A 236 1.52 -1.14 12.84
CA GLY A 236 1.40 -0.54 11.51
C GLY A 236 0.59 0.76 11.53
N ALA A 237 -0.51 0.79 12.28
CA ALA A 237 -1.31 2.00 12.42
C ALA A 237 -0.51 3.15 13.07
N ALA A 238 0.10 2.90 14.24
CA ALA A 238 0.88 3.92 14.97
C ALA A 238 2.06 4.46 14.14
N TYR A 239 2.82 3.55 13.50
CA TYR A 239 3.91 3.90 12.60
C TYR A 239 3.42 4.73 11.41
N GLY A 240 2.36 4.28 10.73
CA GLY A 240 1.79 4.96 9.56
C GLY A 240 1.26 6.37 9.87
N GLY A 241 0.54 6.53 10.99
CA GLY A 241 -0.01 7.82 11.40
C GLY A 241 1.06 8.88 11.66
N LEU A 242 2.12 8.51 12.39
CA LEU A 242 3.26 9.41 12.64
C LEU A 242 4.05 9.71 11.35
N ALA A 243 4.35 8.68 10.57
CA ALA A 243 5.12 8.80 9.34
C ALA A 243 4.47 9.67 8.25
N GLN A 244 3.12 9.83 8.27
CA GLN A 244 2.46 10.85 7.47
C GLN A 244 2.47 12.21 8.17
N TYR A 245 2.13 12.28 9.46
CA TYR A 245 2.01 13.55 10.19
C TYR A 245 3.26 14.43 10.15
N GLN A 246 4.45 13.81 10.09
CA GLN A 246 5.72 14.52 9.96
C GLN A 246 5.88 15.23 8.60
N LYS A 247 5.30 14.71 7.52
CA LYS A 247 5.35 15.28 6.16
C LYS A 247 4.33 16.41 5.92
N ILE A 248 3.52 16.75 6.91
CA ILE A 248 2.46 17.76 6.83
C ILE A 248 3.04 19.14 7.20
N THR A 249 2.78 20.19 6.42
CA THR A 249 3.30 21.55 6.66
C THR A 249 2.68 22.24 7.89
N VAL A 250 3.18 23.41 8.28
CA VAL A 250 2.66 24.17 9.43
C VAL A 250 1.23 24.67 9.20
N GLU A 251 0.88 25.02 7.96
CA GLU A 251 -0.45 25.43 7.51
C GLU A 251 -1.39 24.23 7.52
N GLN A 252 -0.97 23.11 6.92
CA GLN A 252 -1.77 21.90 6.82
C GLN A 252 -2.06 21.29 8.21
N ARG A 253 -1.15 21.42 9.19
CA ARG A 253 -1.38 21.04 10.60
C ARG A 253 -2.49 21.85 11.31
N GLN A 254 -2.94 22.97 10.73
CA GLN A 254 -4.12 23.70 11.23
C GLN A 254 -5.43 23.00 10.85
N GLN A 255 -5.44 22.23 9.75
CA GLN A 255 -6.56 21.38 9.32
C GLN A 255 -6.41 19.97 9.93
N ILE A 256 -5.26 19.33 9.69
CA ILE A 256 -4.96 17.96 10.12
C ILE A 256 -4.39 18.00 11.54
N THR A 257 -5.27 18.01 12.53
CA THR A 257 -4.91 18.11 13.96
C THR A 257 -4.40 16.79 14.55
N LEU A 258 -3.85 16.82 15.77
CA LEU A 258 -3.49 15.61 16.53
C LEU A 258 -4.68 14.66 16.78
N GLU A 259 -5.92 15.17 16.79
CA GLU A 259 -7.12 14.33 16.89
C GLU A 259 -7.34 13.52 15.59
N HIS A 260 -6.97 14.06 14.42
CA HIS A 260 -6.98 13.31 13.17
C HIS A 260 -5.98 12.14 13.21
N VAL A 261 -4.79 12.34 13.78
CA VAL A 261 -3.80 11.25 13.97
C VAL A 261 -4.36 10.16 14.90
N GLN A 262 -5.00 10.54 16.00
CA GLN A 262 -5.68 9.58 16.90
C GLN A 262 -6.74 8.76 16.16
N HIS A 263 -7.57 9.42 15.35
CA HIS A 263 -8.69 8.77 14.67
C HIS A 263 -8.27 7.96 13.43
N ALA A 264 -7.27 8.40 12.67
CA ALA A 264 -6.67 7.63 11.59
C ALA A 264 -6.03 6.33 12.11
N THR A 265 -5.27 6.40 13.21
CA THR A 265 -4.63 5.21 13.80
C THR A 265 -5.62 4.27 14.47
N ALA A 266 -6.69 4.78 15.10
CA ALA A 266 -7.81 3.97 15.60
C ALA A 266 -8.62 3.32 14.46
N GLY A 267 -8.79 4.01 13.33
CA GLY A 267 -9.48 3.48 12.15
C GLY A 267 -8.67 2.37 11.49
N ALA A 268 -7.40 2.62 11.18
CA ALA A 268 -6.53 1.69 10.48
C ALA A 268 -6.31 0.38 11.25
N SER A 269 -6.06 0.45 12.56
CA SER A 269 -5.87 -0.74 13.40
C SER A 269 -7.14 -1.58 13.52
N ALA A 270 -8.31 -0.95 13.66
CA ALA A 270 -9.59 -1.65 13.66
C ALA A 270 -9.94 -2.23 12.28
N GLY A 271 -9.66 -1.50 11.19
CA GLY A 271 -9.89 -1.96 9.83
C GLY A 271 -9.04 -3.19 9.48
N ALA A 272 -7.74 -3.13 9.75
CA ALA A 272 -6.82 -4.23 9.52
C ALA A 272 -7.18 -5.47 10.38
N LEU A 273 -7.62 -5.29 11.63
CA LEU A 273 -8.15 -6.41 12.42
C LEU A 273 -9.43 -6.98 11.83
N GLU A 274 -10.44 -6.16 11.49
CA GLU A 274 -11.69 -6.63 10.90
C GLU A 274 -11.45 -7.43 9.61
N GLY A 275 -10.62 -6.90 8.71
CA GLY A 275 -10.24 -7.53 7.45
C GLY A 275 -9.34 -8.76 7.57
N SER A 276 -8.82 -9.06 8.78
CA SER A 276 -8.02 -10.27 9.05
C SER A 276 -8.84 -11.47 9.56
N THR A 277 -10.15 -11.33 9.72
CA THR A 277 -11.02 -12.39 10.31
C THR A 277 -11.78 -13.21 9.26
N GLU A 278 -11.92 -14.52 9.49
CA GLU A 278 -12.70 -15.44 8.64
C GLU A 278 -14.21 -15.07 8.60
N ILE A 279 -14.72 -14.34 9.60
CA ILE A 279 -16.09 -13.80 9.64
C ILE A 279 -16.34 -12.81 8.48
N ALA A 280 -15.28 -12.16 7.96
CA ALA A 280 -15.36 -11.33 6.76
C ALA A 280 -15.55 -12.13 5.45
N LEU A 281 -15.50 -13.47 5.51
CA LEU A 281 -15.91 -14.39 4.45
C LEU A 281 -17.35 -14.88 4.66
N GLU A 282 -17.74 -15.23 5.90
CA GLU A 282 -19.09 -15.76 6.22
C GLU A 282 -20.23 -14.83 5.78
N GLN A 283 -20.06 -13.51 5.88
CA GLN A 283 -21.07 -12.54 5.43
C GLN A 283 -21.34 -12.58 3.91
N ARG A 284 -20.48 -13.23 3.11
CA ARG A 284 -20.53 -13.25 1.63
C ARG A 284 -21.09 -14.56 1.04
N GLN A 285 -21.58 -15.49 1.86
CA GLN A 285 -22.18 -16.78 1.45
C GLN A 285 -21.27 -17.73 0.62
N LEU A 286 -19.95 -17.53 0.63
CA LEU A 286 -18.99 -18.45 0.00
C LEU A 286 -18.70 -19.61 0.97
N LEU A 287 -19.50 -20.68 0.89
CA LEU A 287 -19.37 -21.90 1.69
C LEU A 287 -19.24 -23.15 0.81
N GLU A 288 -18.02 -23.42 0.36
CA GLU A 288 -17.50 -24.78 0.18
C GLU A 288 -15.99 -24.78 0.50
N VAL A 289 -15.44 -25.92 0.91
CA VAL A 289 -14.12 -25.98 1.58
C VAL A 289 -12.99 -26.08 0.55
N GLU A 290 -12.69 -24.97 -0.12
CA GLU A 290 -11.47 -24.77 -0.90
C GLU A 290 -10.38 -24.06 -0.07
N GLN A 291 -9.12 -24.23 -0.43
CA GLN A 291 -7.99 -23.63 0.27
C GLN A 291 -7.85 -22.14 -0.10
N TYR A 292 -8.10 -21.24 0.87
CA TYR A 292 -7.90 -19.79 0.74
C TYR A 292 -6.63 -19.32 1.45
N GLN A 293 -6.00 -18.25 0.95
CA GLN A 293 -4.81 -17.69 1.59
C GLN A 293 -5.12 -17.07 2.96
N ARG A 294 -4.49 -17.58 4.02
CA ARG A 294 -4.50 -16.93 5.34
C ARG A 294 -3.65 -15.66 5.32
N VAL A 295 -4.17 -14.60 5.95
CA VAL A 295 -3.45 -13.32 6.12
C VAL A 295 -2.26 -13.51 7.07
N ASP A 296 -1.08 -13.09 6.60
CA ASP A 296 0.13 -13.00 7.40
C ASP A 296 0.20 -11.73 8.25
N VAL A 297 0.93 -11.78 9.36
CA VAL A 297 1.10 -10.68 10.30
C VAL A 297 1.74 -9.44 9.64
N LYS A 298 2.71 -9.60 8.73
CA LYS A 298 3.30 -8.48 7.97
C LYS A 298 2.28 -7.84 7.01
N GLN A 299 1.33 -8.60 6.47
CA GLN A 299 0.26 -8.05 5.64
C GLN A 299 -0.69 -7.16 6.47
N VAL A 300 -1.04 -7.58 7.69
CA VAL A 300 -1.84 -6.77 8.64
C VAL A 300 -1.13 -5.45 8.98
N GLN A 301 0.16 -5.50 9.30
CA GLN A 301 0.99 -4.32 9.57
C GLN A 301 0.94 -3.32 8.41
N LYS A 302 1.15 -3.80 7.17
CA LYS A 302 1.29 -2.94 5.99
C LYS A 302 -0.05 -2.38 5.51
N ALA A 303 -1.15 -3.12 5.65
CA ALA A 303 -2.50 -2.57 5.47
C ALA A 303 -2.79 -1.42 6.45
N ALA A 304 -2.54 -1.64 7.75
CA ALA A 304 -2.71 -0.61 8.77
C ALA A 304 -1.80 0.61 8.54
N THR A 305 -0.55 0.39 8.10
CA THR A 305 0.40 1.45 7.74
C THR A 305 -0.11 2.30 6.58
N GLY A 306 -0.56 1.66 5.50
CA GLY A 306 -1.10 2.34 4.33
C GLY A 306 -2.35 3.15 4.65
N ALA A 307 -3.31 2.54 5.33
CA ALA A 307 -4.58 3.16 5.67
C ALA A 307 -4.43 4.36 6.63
N ALA A 308 -3.55 4.27 7.64
CA ALA A 308 -3.28 5.38 8.55
C ALA A 308 -2.58 6.55 7.85
N LYS A 309 -1.68 6.27 6.89
CA LYS A 309 -1.04 7.30 6.06
C LYS A 309 -2.05 7.97 5.12
N GLY A 310 -2.80 7.19 4.35
CA GLY A 310 -3.72 7.72 3.32
C GLY A 310 -4.84 8.57 3.89
N ALA A 311 -5.38 8.22 5.06
CA ALA A 311 -6.40 9.01 5.75
C ALA A 311 -5.88 10.36 6.28
N LEU A 312 -4.56 10.55 6.36
CA LEU A 312 -3.91 11.82 6.74
C LEU A 312 -3.36 12.59 5.52
N VAL A 313 -3.78 12.23 4.29
CA VAL A 313 -3.55 13.02 3.07
C VAL A 313 -4.84 13.77 2.73
N GLN A 314 -4.98 14.98 3.29
CA GLN A 314 -6.18 15.80 3.15
C GLN A 314 -5.81 17.17 2.55
N ARG A 315 -6.68 17.72 1.69
CA ARG A 315 -6.56 19.06 1.07
C ARG A 315 -7.70 20.01 1.48
N GLN A 316 -8.58 19.57 2.38
CA GLN A 316 -9.86 20.22 2.72
C GLN A 316 -10.20 19.95 4.20
N GLU A 317 -11.12 20.72 4.79
CA GLU A 317 -11.58 20.48 6.17
C GLU A 317 -12.47 19.24 6.25
N VAL A 318 -12.01 18.20 6.95
CA VAL A 318 -12.68 16.90 7.13
C VAL A 318 -12.87 16.64 8.63
N THR A 319 -13.84 15.79 9.00
CA THR A 319 -14.04 15.41 10.41
C THR A 319 -13.18 14.22 10.84
N ILE A 320 -12.95 14.11 12.16
CA ILE A 320 -12.21 13.00 12.76
C ILE A 320 -12.93 11.65 12.58
N GLU A 321 -14.26 11.63 12.56
CA GLU A 321 -15.05 10.42 12.27
C GLU A 321 -14.92 9.96 10.81
N GLN A 322 -14.91 10.89 9.85
CA GLN A 322 -14.66 10.59 8.43
C GLN A 322 -13.23 10.08 8.22
N THR A 323 -12.25 10.68 8.91
CA THR A 323 -10.84 10.24 8.94
C THR A 323 -10.71 8.81 9.48
N GLN A 324 -11.43 8.47 10.55
CA GLN A 324 -11.48 7.12 11.10
C GLN A 324 -12.12 6.12 10.12
N ALA A 325 -13.17 6.51 9.41
CA ALA A 325 -13.86 5.68 8.43
C ALA A 325 -13.00 5.36 7.19
N ALA A 326 -12.30 6.35 6.64
CA ALA A 326 -11.39 6.16 5.51
C ALA A 326 -10.32 5.13 5.85
N ALA A 327 -9.66 5.30 6.99
CA ALA A 327 -8.65 4.38 7.49
C ALA A 327 -9.22 2.97 7.80
N ARG A 328 -10.42 2.88 8.39
CA ARG A 328 -11.06 1.59 8.69
C ARG A 328 -11.45 0.84 7.41
N GLY A 329 -12.02 1.54 6.43
CA GLY A 329 -12.46 0.93 5.17
C GLY A 329 -11.29 0.38 4.36
N ALA A 330 -10.27 1.19 4.15
CA ALA A 330 -9.12 0.80 3.32
C ALA A 330 -8.34 -0.40 3.90
N GLY A 331 -7.98 -0.35 5.20
CA GLY A 331 -7.25 -1.43 5.86
C GLY A 331 -8.05 -2.74 5.95
N LYS A 332 -9.38 -2.64 6.01
CA LYS A 332 -10.30 -3.79 5.91
C LYS A 332 -10.32 -4.39 4.51
N GLY A 333 -10.53 -3.55 3.48
CA GLY A 333 -10.72 -3.98 2.10
C GLY A 333 -9.51 -4.72 1.54
N SER A 334 -8.30 -4.19 1.76
CA SER A 334 -7.09 -4.85 1.25
C SER A 334 -6.90 -6.27 1.81
N LEU A 335 -7.25 -6.51 3.08
CA LEU A 335 -7.09 -7.83 3.71
C LEU A 335 -8.25 -8.79 3.42
N ILE A 336 -9.47 -8.26 3.21
CA ILE A 336 -10.59 -9.06 2.67
C ILE A 336 -10.22 -9.63 1.29
N GLN A 337 -9.57 -8.84 0.44
CA GLN A 337 -9.17 -9.30 -0.88
C GLN A 337 -8.06 -10.36 -0.82
N VAL A 338 -7.07 -10.22 0.09
CA VAL A 338 -6.07 -11.28 0.34
C VAL A 338 -6.73 -12.61 0.73
N GLN A 339 -7.74 -12.60 1.60
CA GLN A 339 -8.49 -13.81 1.97
C GLN A 339 -9.32 -14.42 0.83
N SER A 340 -9.58 -13.68 -0.26
CA SER A 340 -10.40 -14.17 -1.38
C SER A 340 -9.60 -14.96 -2.43
N VAL A 341 -8.26 -14.93 -2.36
CA VAL A 341 -7.37 -15.66 -3.29
C VAL A 341 -7.28 -17.14 -2.91
N ARG A 342 -7.44 -18.02 -3.90
CA ARG A 342 -7.32 -19.47 -3.73
C ARG A 342 -5.86 -19.92 -3.85
N VAL A 343 -5.47 -20.89 -3.01
CA VAL A 343 -4.07 -21.34 -2.86
C VAL A 343 -3.48 -21.98 -4.12
N GLU A 344 -4.31 -22.48 -5.04
CA GLU A 344 -3.87 -22.97 -6.36
C GLU A 344 -3.31 -21.85 -7.27
N GLN A 345 -3.58 -20.57 -6.96
CA GLN A 345 -3.08 -19.42 -7.71
C GLN A 345 -1.73 -18.95 -7.16
N ILE A 346 -0.64 -19.35 -7.83
CA ILE A 346 0.76 -19.28 -7.36
C ILE A 346 1.26 -17.86 -6.96
N GLN A 347 0.66 -16.77 -7.43
CA GLN A 347 1.12 -15.40 -7.13
C GLN A 347 0.49 -14.81 -5.86
N ARG A 348 1.28 -14.73 -4.79
CA ARG A 348 0.93 -14.04 -3.54
C ARG A 348 0.87 -12.52 -3.75
N ILE A 349 -0.15 -11.86 -3.20
CA ILE A 349 -0.24 -10.38 -3.20
C ILE A 349 0.86 -9.81 -2.29
N SER A 350 1.71 -8.93 -2.83
CA SER A 350 2.87 -8.38 -2.12
C SER A 350 2.47 -7.42 -0.99
N ILE A 351 3.30 -7.35 0.05
CA ILE A 351 3.06 -6.46 1.20
C ILE A 351 3.04 -4.97 0.81
N THR A 352 3.78 -4.59 -0.23
CA THR A 352 3.84 -3.21 -0.74
C THR A 352 2.59 -2.85 -1.55
N ALA A 353 2.06 -3.79 -2.34
CA ALA A 353 0.75 -3.62 -3.01
C ALA A 353 -0.37 -3.41 -1.98
N ILE A 354 -0.39 -4.21 -0.90
CA ILE A 354 -1.35 -4.06 0.21
C ILE A 354 -1.26 -2.67 0.85
N GLN A 355 -0.04 -2.20 1.16
CA GLN A 355 0.17 -0.86 1.71
C GLN A 355 -0.37 0.24 0.79
N GLN A 356 -0.14 0.12 -0.52
CA GLN A 356 -0.46 1.18 -1.47
C GLN A 356 -1.92 1.18 -1.94
N ALA A 357 -2.57 0.02 -2.01
CA ALA A 357 -4.03 -0.04 -2.13
C ALA A 357 -4.72 0.56 -0.89
N SER A 358 -4.24 0.24 0.32
CA SER A 358 -4.76 0.83 1.56
C SER A 358 -4.50 2.35 1.67
N PHE A 359 -3.35 2.84 1.20
CA PHE A 359 -3.05 4.28 1.12
C PHE A 359 -3.93 4.99 0.11
N GLY A 360 -3.99 4.48 -1.13
CA GLY A 360 -4.75 5.08 -2.23
C GLY A 360 -6.24 5.14 -1.92
N ALA A 361 -6.83 4.04 -1.45
CA ALA A 361 -8.25 3.99 -1.12
C ALA A 361 -8.65 4.94 0.02
N ALA A 362 -7.81 5.08 1.05
CA ALA A 362 -8.05 6.03 2.13
C ALA A 362 -7.89 7.50 1.67
N LYS A 363 -6.87 7.80 0.85
CA LYS A 363 -6.69 9.13 0.24
C LYS A 363 -7.88 9.50 -0.65
N GLY A 364 -8.28 8.61 -1.56
CA GLY A 364 -9.38 8.86 -2.50
C GLY A 364 -10.73 9.05 -1.81
N SER A 365 -11.02 8.26 -0.78
CA SER A 365 -12.30 8.37 -0.05
C SER A 365 -12.39 9.65 0.79
N ILE A 366 -11.26 10.30 1.10
CA ILE A 366 -11.22 11.51 1.93
C ILE A 366 -11.03 12.80 1.13
N GLN A 367 -10.48 12.72 -0.09
CA GLN A 367 -10.19 13.87 -0.96
C GLN A 367 -11.44 14.63 -1.48
N GLN A 368 -12.63 14.03 -1.42
CA GLN A 368 -13.92 14.65 -1.81
C GLN A 368 -15.02 14.47 -0.74
N SER A 369 -14.65 14.44 0.54
CA SER A 369 -15.51 13.90 1.61
C SER A 369 -16.38 14.89 2.39
N GLN A 370 -16.31 16.22 2.15
CA GLN A 370 -16.95 17.23 3.01
C GLN A 370 -18.44 16.98 3.32
N GLU A 371 -19.24 16.61 2.32
CA GLU A 371 -20.67 16.32 2.48
C GLU A 371 -20.99 14.82 2.71
N ALA A 372 -19.98 13.94 2.69
CA ALA A 372 -20.17 12.48 2.65
C ALA A 372 -20.30 11.86 4.05
N THR A 373 -21.17 10.85 4.20
CA THR A 373 -21.33 10.17 5.48
C THR A 373 -20.16 9.22 5.76
N VAL A 374 -19.91 9.00 7.06
CA VAL A 374 -18.92 8.07 7.61
C VAL A 374 -19.03 6.68 6.95
N GLU A 375 -20.25 6.19 6.75
CA GLU A 375 -20.52 4.88 6.14
C GLU A 375 -20.26 4.85 4.62
N GLN A 376 -20.53 5.95 3.89
CA GLN A 376 -20.21 6.06 2.46
C GLN A 376 -18.69 6.03 2.23
N ILE A 377 -17.94 6.80 3.02
CA ILE A 377 -16.47 6.88 2.99
C ILE A 377 -15.84 5.52 3.30
N GLN A 378 -16.32 4.84 4.35
CA GLN A 378 -15.84 3.51 4.70
C GLN A 378 -16.10 2.50 3.57
N ALA A 379 -17.27 2.57 2.91
CA ALA A 379 -17.64 1.65 1.84
C ALA A 379 -16.86 1.89 0.53
N ALA A 380 -16.62 3.14 0.16
CA ALA A 380 -15.78 3.49 -0.99
C ALA A 380 -14.33 3.03 -0.77
N ALA A 381 -13.78 3.25 0.42
CA ALA A 381 -12.43 2.81 0.77
C ALA A 381 -12.30 1.27 0.82
N ASP A 382 -13.28 0.57 1.41
CA ASP A 382 -13.34 -0.91 1.45
C ASP A 382 -13.46 -1.49 0.02
N GLY A 383 -14.26 -0.87 -0.86
CA GLY A 383 -14.40 -1.26 -2.26
C GLY A 383 -13.13 -1.08 -3.08
N ALA A 384 -12.56 0.13 -3.10
CA ALA A 384 -11.36 0.45 -3.89
C ALA A 384 -10.13 -0.35 -3.44
N ALA A 385 -9.97 -0.57 -2.13
CA ALA A 385 -8.89 -1.38 -1.57
C ALA A 385 -9.03 -2.88 -1.86
N GLN A 386 -10.25 -3.37 -2.14
CA GLN A 386 -10.47 -4.72 -2.66
C GLN A 386 -10.18 -4.79 -4.16
N GLY A 387 -10.74 -3.88 -4.96
CA GLY A 387 -10.71 -4.00 -6.42
C GLY A 387 -9.32 -3.91 -7.03
N THR A 388 -8.47 -3.05 -6.46
CA THR A 388 -7.10 -2.83 -6.94
C THR A 388 -6.10 -3.93 -6.54
N LEU A 389 -6.52 -4.93 -5.78
CA LEU A 389 -5.70 -6.10 -5.38
C LEU A 389 -6.19 -7.41 -6.05
N VAL A 390 -6.63 -7.32 -7.32
CA VAL A 390 -6.87 -8.48 -8.18
C VAL A 390 -5.57 -8.90 -8.89
N GLN A 391 -5.39 -10.21 -9.06
CA GLN A 391 -4.10 -10.85 -9.37
C GLN A 391 -3.74 -10.81 -10.87
N HIS A 392 -2.94 -9.83 -11.31
CA HIS A 392 -2.33 -9.80 -12.65
C HIS A 392 -0.84 -9.45 -12.59
N GLN A 393 -0.04 -10.06 -13.48
CA GLN A 393 1.43 -10.19 -13.29
C GLN A 393 2.27 -8.92 -13.55
N THR A 394 1.66 -7.80 -13.91
CA THR A 394 2.36 -6.65 -14.54
C THR A 394 1.96 -5.27 -14.03
N VAL A 395 1.18 -5.17 -12.95
CA VAL A 395 0.70 -3.88 -12.43
C VAL A 395 1.77 -3.21 -11.57
N SER A 396 2.08 -1.94 -11.82
CA SER A 396 2.98 -1.17 -10.97
C SER A 396 2.34 -0.85 -9.61
N ILE A 397 3.15 -0.87 -8.55
CA ILE A 397 2.77 -0.51 -7.19
C ILE A 397 2.16 0.91 -7.14
N THR A 398 2.63 1.83 -7.98
CA THR A 398 2.08 3.19 -8.09
C THR A 398 0.72 3.20 -8.80
N GLN A 399 0.50 2.35 -9.82
CA GLN A 399 -0.79 2.25 -10.50
C GLN A 399 -1.88 1.72 -9.56
N ILE A 400 -1.57 0.75 -8.69
CA ILE A 400 -2.47 0.28 -7.61
C ILE A 400 -2.88 1.45 -6.70
N GLN A 401 -1.92 2.30 -6.30
CA GLN A 401 -2.16 3.47 -5.46
C GLN A 401 -3.11 4.49 -6.11
N TYR A 402 -2.88 4.81 -7.38
CA TYR A 402 -3.63 5.83 -8.13
C TYR A 402 -5.01 5.33 -8.55
N ALA A 403 -5.14 4.07 -8.98
CA ALA A 403 -6.42 3.41 -9.22
C ALA A 403 -7.29 3.44 -7.94
N ALA A 404 -6.73 3.07 -6.79
CA ALA A 404 -7.47 3.01 -5.53
C ALA A 404 -7.96 4.40 -5.09
N ALA A 405 -7.16 5.45 -5.32
CA ALA A 405 -7.57 6.83 -5.08
C ALA A 405 -8.71 7.25 -6.03
N GLY A 406 -8.59 6.96 -7.32
CA GLY A 406 -9.60 7.28 -8.32
C GLY A 406 -10.94 6.61 -8.06
N SER A 407 -10.94 5.29 -7.84
CA SER A 407 -12.15 4.50 -7.57
C SER A 407 -12.88 4.92 -6.30
N ALA A 408 -12.14 5.29 -5.24
CA ALA A 408 -12.76 5.78 -4.01
C ALA A 408 -13.33 7.19 -4.19
N SER A 409 -12.61 8.09 -4.89
CA SER A 409 -13.06 9.46 -5.16
C SER A 409 -14.33 9.48 -6.01
N GLY A 410 -14.35 8.79 -7.16
CA GLY A 410 -15.50 8.80 -8.08
C GLY A 410 -16.75 8.14 -7.50
N ALA A 411 -16.58 7.12 -6.66
CA ALA A 411 -17.68 6.50 -5.92
C ALA A 411 -18.30 7.46 -4.88
N ILE A 412 -17.50 8.29 -4.21
CA ILE A 412 -17.98 9.31 -3.26
C ILE A 412 -18.65 10.47 -3.99
N GLU A 413 -18.02 10.98 -5.04
CA GLU A 413 -18.53 12.05 -5.90
C GLU A 413 -19.95 11.76 -6.41
N SER A 414 -20.16 10.56 -6.99
CA SER A 414 -21.51 10.14 -7.40
C SER A 414 -22.45 9.79 -6.24
N ALA A 415 -21.94 9.31 -5.09
CA ALA A 415 -22.76 9.09 -3.91
C ALA A 415 -23.34 10.41 -3.35
N LEU A 416 -22.59 11.50 -3.46
CA LEU A 416 -23.06 12.86 -3.15
C LEU A 416 -24.03 13.38 -4.22
N GLN A 417 -23.59 13.40 -5.48
CA GLN A 417 -24.35 13.94 -6.63
C GLN A 417 -25.75 13.32 -6.74
N TYR A 418 -25.86 12.00 -6.52
CA TYR A 418 -27.10 11.25 -6.63
C TYR A 418 -27.73 10.83 -5.28
N GLN A 419 -27.18 11.29 -4.15
CA GLN A 419 -27.71 11.08 -2.79
C GLN A 419 -27.90 9.59 -2.43
N ILE A 420 -26.88 8.78 -2.69
CA ILE A 420 -26.93 7.32 -2.60
C ILE A 420 -26.78 6.84 -1.15
N VAL A 421 -27.82 6.20 -0.63
CA VAL A 421 -27.89 5.74 0.78
C VAL A 421 -27.47 4.27 0.95
N GLU A 422 -27.42 3.48 -0.13
CA GLU A 422 -27.07 2.06 -0.08
C GLU A 422 -25.55 1.87 -0.30
N ILE A 423 -24.84 1.64 0.80
CA ILE A 423 -23.38 1.56 0.85
C ILE A 423 -22.80 0.41 0.02
N GLU A 424 -23.54 -0.69 -0.14
CA GLU A 424 -23.13 -1.83 -0.94
C GLU A 424 -23.02 -1.50 -2.43
N ARG A 425 -23.80 -0.51 -2.92
CA ARG A 425 -23.71 0.00 -4.30
C ARG A 425 -22.45 0.83 -4.50
N ILE A 426 -22.09 1.65 -3.51
CA ILE A 426 -20.85 2.46 -3.49
C ILE A 426 -19.62 1.53 -3.44
N GLN A 427 -19.64 0.52 -2.56
CA GLN A 427 -18.58 -0.48 -2.45
C GLN A 427 -18.40 -1.26 -3.76
N ALA A 428 -19.48 -1.68 -4.41
CA ALA A 428 -19.42 -2.39 -5.70
C ALA A 428 -18.90 -1.52 -6.84
N ALA A 429 -19.29 -0.23 -6.91
CA ALA A 429 -18.78 0.72 -7.90
C ALA A 429 -17.27 0.99 -7.72
N ALA A 430 -16.84 1.29 -6.49
CA ALA A 430 -15.43 1.49 -6.16
C ALA A 430 -14.60 0.21 -6.41
N ARG A 431 -15.15 -0.97 -6.07
CA ARG A 431 -14.49 -2.25 -6.35
C ARG A 431 -14.36 -2.48 -7.86
N GLY A 432 -15.46 -2.44 -8.61
CA GLY A 432 -15.46 -2.73 -10.05
C GLY A 432 -14.54 -1.79 -10.84
N ALA A 433 -14.58 -0.49 -10.54
CA ALA A 433 -13.67 0.47 -11.16
C ALA A 433 -12.20 0.20 -10.82
N GLY A 434 -11.90 -0.20 -9.58
CA GLY A 434 -10.55 -0.56 -9.14
C GLY A 434 -10.04 -1.82 -9.84
N GLU A 435 -10.92 -2.81 -10.05
CA GLU A 435 -10.62 -4.02 -10.83
C GLU A 435 -10.33 -3.65 -12.30
N GLY A 436 -11.21 -2.86 -12.92
CA GLY A 436 -11.07 -2.42 -14.32
C GLY A 436 -9.80 -1.62 -14.61
N ALA A 437 -9.38 -0.76 -13.68
CA ALA A 437 -8.21 0.10 -13.83
C ALA A 437 -6.85 -0.60 -13.67
N VAL A 438 -6.80 -1.79 -13.03
CA VAL A 438 -5.54 -2.55 -12.84
C VAL A 438 -5.42 -3.78 -13.76
N LEU A 439 -6.40 -4.05 -14.61
CA LEU A 439 -6.49 -5.28 -15.42
C LEU A 439 -5.57 -5.32 -16.67
N GLN A 440 -4.72 -4.31 -16.90
CA GLN A 440 -4.06 -4.07 -18.19
C GLN A 440 -2.53 -4.24 -18.19
N THR A 441 -1.97 -4.51 -19.38
CA THR A 441 -0.60 -5.05 -19.56
C THR A 441 0.41 -4.09 -20.22
N GLN A 442 0.06 -2.84 -20.53
CA GLN A 442 1.01 -1.87 -21.12
C GLN A 442 0.79 -0.46 -20.54
N ILE A 443 1.78 0.41 -20.76
CA ILE A 443 1.96 1.69 -20.06
C ILE A 443 0.76 2.62 -20.28
N VAL A 444 0.12 2.99 -19.17
CA VAL A 444 -0.87 4.06 -19.02
C VAL A 444 -0.36 4.90 -17.87
N ASP A 445 -0.37 6.23 -18.01
CA ASP A 445 0.15 7.14 -16.98
C ASP A 445 -0.63 6.99 -15.66
N ILE A 446 0.04 7.21 -14.53
CA ILE A 446 -0.58 7.08 -13.20
C ILE A 446 -1.80 8.00 -13.02
N THR A 447 -1.80 9.16 -13.66
CA THR A 447 -2.89 10.14 -13.66
C THR A 447 -4.06 9.65 -14.53
N GLN A 448 -3.77 9.10 -15.71
CA GLN A 448 -4.76 8.45 -16.57
C GLN A 448 -5.43 7.27 -15.85
N VAL A 449 -4.67 6.42 -15.15
CA VAL A 449 -5.19 5.30 -14.33
C VAL A 449 -6.14 5.81 -13.23
N GLN A 450 -5.78 6.88 -12.51
CA GLN A 450 -6.66 7.47 -11.50
C GLN A 450 -7.96 7.99 -12.10
N GLN A 451 -7.90 8.68 -13.24
CA GLN A 451 -9.06 9.38 -13.81
C GLN A 451 -10.00 8.43 -14.56
N LEU A 452 -9.48 7.34 -15.14
CA LEU A 452 -10.26 6.19 -15.61
C LEU A 452 -10.99 5.49 -14.45
N ALA A 453 -10.30 5.24 -13.34
CA ALA A 453 -10.88 4.66 -12.13
C ALA A 453 -11.97 5.55 -11.49
N ARG A 454 -11.80 6.88 -11.57
CA ARG A 454 -12.80 7.88 -11.14
C ARG A 454 -14.01 7.91 -12.06
N GLY A 455 -13.80 7.95 -13.38
CA GLY A 455 -14.87 7.93 -14.38
C GLY A 455 -15.74 6.68 -14.26
N ALA A 456 -15.14 5.48 -14.23
CA ALA A 456 -15.86 4.22 -14.09
C ALA A 456 -16.72 4.14 -12.81
N SER A 457 -16.16 4.53 -11.66
CA SER A 457 -16.88 4.47 -10.37
C SER A 457 -17.99 5.51 -10.25
N SER A 458 -17.81 6.69 -10.86
CA SER A 458 -18.87 7.71 -10.91
C SER A 458 -19.98 7.32 -11.89
N GLY A 459 -19.64 6.98 -13.13
CA GLY A 459 -20.61 6.74 -14.20
C GLY A 459 -21.57 5.59 -13.95
N VAL A 460 -21.08 4.52 -13.32
CA VAL A 460 -21.90 3.35 -13.00
C VAL A 460 -23.03 3.69 -12.00
N LEU A 461 -22.79 4.66 -11.12
CA LEU A 461 -23.73 5.07 -10.08
C LEU A 461 -24.83 6.02 -10.59
N VAL A 462 -24.76 6.51 -11.83
CA VAL A 462 -25.85 7.25 -12.49
C VAL A 462 -27.13 6.42 -12.52
N GLN A 463 -27.03 5.12 -12.84
CA GLN A 463 -28.17 4.20 -12.91
C GLN A 463 -28.41 3.43 -11.61
N HIS A 464 -27.81 3.86 -10.49
CA HIS A 464 -27.75 3.06 -9.26
C HIS A 464 -29.12 2.57 -8.79
N GLN A 465 -30.23 3.31 -9.01
CA GLN A 465 -31.56 3.00 -8.48
C GLN A 465 -32.16 1.70 -9.03
N GLU A 466 -31.85 1.34 -10.28
CA GLU A 466 -32.44 0.18 -10.97
C GLU A 466 -31.44 -0.98 -11.17
N ALA A 467 -30.12 -0.71 -11.16
CA ALA A 467 -29.08 -1.74 -11.24
C ALA A 467 -28.94 -2.58 -9.96
N THR A 468 -28.54 -3.85 -10.12
CA THR A 468 -28.11 -4.70 -8.99
C THR A 468 -26.64 -4.49 -8.63
N ILE A 469 -26.25 -4.86 -7.41
CA ILE A 469 -24.87 -4.73 -6.90
C ILE A 469 -23.86 -5.42 -7.83
N THR A 470 -24.16 -6.64 -8.30
CA THR A 470 -23.33 -7.38 -9.27
C THR A 470 -23.18 -6.64 -10.59
N GLN A 471 -24.27 -6.13 -11.13
CA GLN A 471 -24.25 -5.37 -12.39
C GLN A 471 -23.44 -4.07 -12.27
N LEU A 472 -23.49 -3.38 -11.13
CA LEU A 472 -22.64 -2.21 -10.87
C LEU A 472 -21.15 -2.59 -10.83
N GLN A 473 -20.77 -3.67 -10.14
CA GLN A 473 -19.36 -4.09 -10.12
C GLN A 473 -18.86 -4.48 -11.53
N ILE A 474 -19.63 -5.27 -12.27
CA ILE A 474 -19.22 -5.74 -13.60
C ILE A 474 -19.24 -4.59 -14.62
N ALA A 475 -20.25 -3.72 -14.62
CA ALA A 475 -20.30 -2.57 -15.53
C ALA A 475 -19.14 -1.59 -15.32
N ALA A 476 -18.78 -1.27 -14.06
CA ALA A 476 -17.63 -0.41 -13.77
C ALA A 476 -16.30 -1.08 -14.18
N ARG A 477 -16.17 -2.39 -13.97
CA ARG A 477 -14.99 -3.17 -14.36
C ARG A 477 -14.82 -3.25 -15.88
N SER A 478 -15.88 -3.58 -16.62
CA SER A 478 -15.86 -3.65 -18.08
C SER A 478 -15.65 -2.28 -18.71
N ALA A 479 -16.31 -1.22 -18.20
CA ALA A 479 -16.09 0.15 -18.66
C ALA A 479 -14.64 0.60 -18.48
N GLY A 480 -14.06 0.40 -17.29
CA GLY A 480 -12.65 0.67 -17.04
C GLY A 480 -11.74 -0.14 -17.98
N GLN A 481 -11.95 -1.45 -18.07
CA GLN A 481 -11.10 -2.35 -18.86
C GLN A 481 -11.09 -2.03 -20.37
N GLU A 482 -12.26 -1.81 -21.00
CA GLU A 482 -12.29 -1.56 -22.45
C GLU A 482 -11.92 -0.11 -22.81
N THR A 483 -12.26 0.89 -21.99
CA THR A 483 -11.73 2.25 -22.21
C THR A 483 -10.21 2.26 -22.10
N ALA A 484 -9.64 1.58 -21.10
CA ALA A 484 -8.20 1.47 -20.94
C ALA A 484 -7.54 0.78 -22.15
N ARG A 485 -8.19 -0.24 -22.73
CA ARG A 485 -7.73 -0.91 -23.98
C ARG A 485 -7.75 -0.01 -25.20
N ALA A 486 -8.70 0.91 -25.31
CA ALA A 486 -8.83 1.77 -26.47
C ALA A 486 -7.85 2.96 -26.42
N ILE A 487 -7.68 3.60 -25.26
CA ILE A 487 -6.75 4.74 -25.10
C ILE A 487 -5.28 4.38 -25.31
N GLN A 488 -4.90 3.09 -25.30
CA GLN A 488 -3.54 2.64 -25.67
C GLN A 488 -3.15 2.92 -27.13
N TYR A 489 -4.07 3.37 -27.98
CA TYR A 489 -3.84 3.61 -29.41
C TYR A 489 -4.15 5.03 -29.87
N GLN A 490 -4.55 5.94 -28.97
CA GLN A 490 -4.98 7.32 -29.28
C GLN A 490 -4.44 8.31 -28.25
N ARG A 491 -4.24 9.56 -28.65
CA ARG A 491 -3.92 10.66 -27.73
C ARG A 491 -5.20 11.34 -27.31
N ILE A 492 -5.67 11.08 -26.08
CA ILE A 492 -6.82 11.77 -25.50
C ILE A 492 -6.46 12.37 -24.14
N SER A 493 -7.14 13.45 -23.78
CA SER A 493 -6.86 14.19 -22.54
C SER A 493 -7.30 13.44 -21.30
N ILE A 494 -6.67 13.73 -20.16
CA ILE A 494 -7.01 13.16 -18.86
C ILE A 494 -8.48 13.45 -18.47
N THR A 495 -9.04 14.59 -18.90
CA THR A 495 -10.46 14.94 -18.72
C THR A 495 -11.35 14.08 -19.63
N GLN A 496 -11.01 13.92 -20.91
CA GLN A 496 -11.71 13.04 -21.85
C GLN A 496 -11.73 11.58 -21.36
N ILE A 497 -10.64 11.07 -20.77
CA ILE A 497 -10.60 9.73 -20.15
C ILE A 497 -11.65 9.59 -19.04
N GLN A 498 -11.77 10.59 -18.16
CA GLN A 498 -12.78 10.58 -17.10
C GLN A 498 -14.20 10.57 -17.70
N VAL A 499 -14.48 11.48 -18.64
CA VAL A 499 -15.81 11.65 -19.26
C VAL A 499 -16.23 10.42 -20.07
N VAL A 500 -15.39 9.93 -20.99
CA VAL A 500 -15.67 8.73 -21.80
C VAL A 500 -15.93 7.52 -20.89
N THR A 501 -15.08 7.29 -19.89
CA THR A 501 -15.30 6.16 -18.95
C THR A 501 -16.58 6.34 -18.13
N GLN A 502 -16.94 7.57 -17.76
CA GLN A 502 -18.17 7.88 -17.00
C GLN A 502 -19.44 7.65 -17.83
N GLU A 503 -19.48 8.15 -19.07
CA GLU A 503 -20.62 7.91 -19.96
C GLU A 503 -20.77 6.43 -20.29
N THR A 504 -19.66 5.78 -20.68
CA THR A 504 -19.65 4.33 -20.95
C THR A 504 -20.11 3.52 -19.72
N ALA A 505 -19.64 3.81 -18.51
CA ALA A 505 -20.09 3.07 -17.31
C ALA A 505 -21.59 3.27 -17.03
N SER A 506 -22.16 4.45 -17.33
CA SER A 506 -23.59 4.72 -17.24
C SER A 506 -24.40 3.96 -18.30
N GLU A 507 -23.91 3.92 -19.55
CA GLU A 507 -24.52 3.22 -20.68
C GLU A 507 -24.49 1.70 -20.50
N VAL A 508 -23.34 1.14 -20.07
CA VAL A 508 -23.17 -0.29 -19.76
C VAL A 508 -24.08 -0.71 -18.61
N SER A 509 -24.26 0.15 -17.60
CA SER A 509 -25.25 -0.06 -16.53
C SER A 509 -26.69 -0.07 -17.07
N ALA A 510 -27.04 0.88 -17.93
CA ALA A 510 -28.36 0.95 -18.55
C ALA A 510 -28.64 -0.26 -19.45
N TYR A 511 -27.64 -0.75 -20.17
CA TYR A 511 -27.71 -1.98 -20.98
C TYR A 511 -27.89 -3.23 -20.10
N ALA A 512 -27.11 -3.37 -19.02
CA ALA A 512 -27.23 -4.47 -18.06
C ALA A 512 -28.64 -4.56 -17.45
N ILE A 513 -29.21 -3.40 -17.07
CA ILE A 513 -30.61 -3.30 -16.61
C ILE A 513 -31.58 -3.71 -17.73
N ALA A 514 -31.42 -3.18 -18.95
CA ALA A 514 -32.38 -3.34 -20.04
C ALA A 514 -32.48 -4.76 -20.60
N GLU A 515 -31.36 -5.49 -20.67
CA GLU A 515 -31.31 -6.88 -21.13
C GLU A 515 -31.35 -7.91 -19.97
N GLU A 516 -31.53 -7.46 -18.72
CA GLU A 516 -31.54 -8.29 -17.49
C GLU A 516 -30.28 -9.20 -17.35
N THR A 517 -29.10 -8.68 -17.69
CA THR A 517 -27.84 -9.45 -17.79
C THR A 517 -26.76 -8.97 -16.82
N ASP A 518 -25.93 -9.92 -16.36
CA ASP A 518 -24.67 -9.74 -15.62
C ASP A 518 -23.50 -10.53 -16.26
N ASP A 519 -23.66 -10.97 -17.52
CA ASP A 519 -22.67 -11.74 -18.28
C ASP A 519 -21.50 -10.85 -18.76
N GLU A 520 -20.29 -11.17 -18.32
CA GLU A 520 -19.07 -10.38 -18.57
C GLU A 520 -18.66 -10.35 -20.05
N ASP A 521 -18.79 -11.46 -20.78
CA ASP A 521 -18.48 -11.53 -22.22
C ASP A 521 -19.48 -10.67 -23.01
N GLN A 522 -20.76 -10.71 -22.65
CA GLN A 522 -21.81 -9.90 -23.26
C GLN A 522 -21.61 -8.40 -22.98
N LEU A 523 -21.30 -8.04 -21.73
CA LEU A 523 -21.06 -6.65 -21.35
C LEU A 523 -19.80 -6.11 -22.02
N GLY A 524 -18.68 -6.84 -21.99
CA GLY A 524 -17.43 -6.48 -22.68
C GLY A 524 -17.63 -6.20 -24.18
N GLN A 525 -18.37 -7.05 -24.90
CA GLN A 525 -18.70 -6.84 -26.31
C GLN A 525 -19.58 -5.61 -26.58
N PHE A 526 -20.41 -5.20 -25.61
CA PHE A 526 -21.15 -3.94 -25.71
C PHE A 526 -20.22 -2.74 -25.44
N VAL A 527 -19.37 -2.82 -24.41
CA VAL A 527 -18.41 -1.76 -24.06
C VAL A 527 -17.43 -1.50 -25.22
N GLU A 528 -16.86 -2.54 -25.83
CA GLU A 528 -15.95 -2.45 -26.99
C GLU A 528 -16.57 -1.60 -28.13
N VAL A 529 -17.88 -1.74 -28.36
CA VAL A 529 -18.60 -1.06 -29.45
C VAL A 529 -18.98 0.38 -29.09
N GLU A 530 -19.38 0.68 -27.86
CA GLU A 530 -19.69 2.06 -27.46
C GLU A 530 -18.42 2.89 -27.24
N VAL A 531 -17.37 2.34 -26.63
CA VAL A 531 -16.05 3.00 -26.49
C VAL A 531 -15.45 3.32 -27.86
N ALA A 532 -15.46 2.37 -28.80
CA ALA A 532 -14.97 2.63 -30.15
C ALA A 532 -15.79 3.69 -30.92
N GLN A 533 -17.08 3.84 -30.64
CA GLN A 533 -17.90 4.91 -31.23
C GLN A 533 -17.59 6.27 -30.58
N LYS A 534 -17.57 6.37 -29.24
CA LYS A 534 -17.22 7.63 -28.55
C LYS A 534 -15.82 8.10 -28.94
N LEU A 535 -14.88 7.19 -29.09
CA LEU A 535 -13.52 7.53 -29.51
C LEU A 535 -13.42 7.88 -31.00
N GLU A 536 -14.28 7.37 -31.90
CA GLU A 536 -14.39 7.90 -33.28
C GLU A 536 -14.94 9.35 -33.30
N GLU A 537 -15.53 9.84 -32.19
CA GLU A 537 -15.93 11.24 -31.99
C GLU A 537 -14.85 12.09 -31.27
N VAL A 538 -13.79 11.49 -30.70
CA VAL A 538 -12.67 12.20 -30.03
C VAL A 538 -11.38 12.24 -30.89
N ASP A 539 -11.18 11.26 -31.77
CA ASP A 539 -9.98 11.09 -32.62
C ASP A 539 -9.84 12.09 -33.79
N GLU A 540 -10.59 13.21 -33.78
CA GLU A 540 -10.44 14.31 -34.74
C GLU A 540 -9.44 15.41 -34.27
N LEU A 541 -8.83 15.28 -33.08
CA LEU A 541 -7.87 16.24 -32.49
C LEU A 541 -6.38 15.81 -32.66
N GLU A 542 -5.86 15.76 -33.91
CA GLU A 542 -4.43 15.42 -34.19
C GLU A 542 -3.45 16.60 -33.93
N GLY A 543 -3.43 17.10 -32.69
CA GLY A 543 -2.64 18.26 -32.28
C GLY A 543 -1.22 17.99 -31.73
N THR A 544 -0.38 19.03 -31.80
CA THR A 544 0.83 19.23 -30.97
C THR A 544 0.98 20.72 -30.64
N ALA A 545 1.23 21.05 -29.37
CA ALA A 545 1.54 22.41 -28.95
C ALA A 545 2.87 22.49 -28.19
N THR A 546 3.43 23.69 -28.11
CA THR A 546 4.41 24.10 -27.09
C THR A 546 4.06 25.49 -26.59
N VAL A 547 4.17 25.71 -25.29
CA VAL A 547 4.04 27.02 -24.64
C VAL A 547 5.33 27.32 -23.87
N ALA A 548 5.70 28.59 -23.78
CA ALA A 548 6.79 29.08 -22.94
C ALA A 548 6.31 30.32 -22.17
N PHE A 549 6.48 30.34 -20.86
CA PHE A 549 5.96 31.36 -19.95
C PHE A 549 6.99 31.65 -18.86
N SER A 550 7.70 32.78 -18.97
CA SER A 550 8.75 33.19 -18.03
C SER A 550 8.21 34.15 -16.95
N ASP A 551 8.93 34.19 -15.82
CA ASP A 551 8.71 35.12 -14.72
C ASP A 551 8.71 36.59 -15.20
N GLN A 552 7.82 37.43 -14.64
CA GLN A 552 7.61 38.78 -15.17
C GLN A 552 6.99 39.78 -14.17
N GLU A 553 7.34 41.05 -14.36
CA GLU A 553 6.66 42.20 -13.76
C GLU A 553 5.38 42.56 -14.56
N SER A 554 4.30 42.92 -13.87
CA SER A 554 3.00 43.30 -14.48
C SER A 554 2.30 44.38 -13.64
N THR A 555 1.19 44.98 -14.12
CA THR A 555 0.26 45.73 -13.24
C THR A 555 -0.70 44.81 -12.47
N GLY A 556 -0.70 43.51 -12.79
CA GLY A 556 -1.61 42.51 -12.26
C GLY A 556 -2.93 42.36 -13.04
N ASP A 557 -3.19 43.23 -14.03
CA ASP A 557 -4.39 43.18 -14.87
C ASP A 557 -4.26 42.19 -16.06
N SER A 558 -3.04 41.92 -16.52
CA SER A 558 -2.74 41.00 -17.63
C SER A 558 -1.36 40.33 -17.48
N VAL A 559 -1.10 39.27 -18.24
CA VAL A 559 0.20 38.57 -18.32
C VAL A 559 0.59 38.30 -19.78
N THR A 560 1.88 38.17 -20.06
CA THR A 560 2.42 37.88 -21.40
C THR A 560 3.02 36.48 -21.45
N ILE A 561 2.64 35.70 -22.47
CA ILE A 561 3.23 34.40 -22.77
C ILE A 561 4.32 34.60 -23.85
N ASP A 562 5.56 34.20 -23.57
CA ASP A 562 6.72 34.48 -24.42
C ASP A 562 6.58 33.90 -25.82
N SER A 563 6.19 32.62 -25.90
CA SER A 563 5.88 31.99 -27.18
C SER A 563 4.84 30.88 -27.06
N VAL A 564 4.06 30.73 -28.12
CA VAL A 564 3.04 29.69 -28.27
C VAL A 564 3.19 29.14 -29.69
N ALA A 565 3.38 27.83 -29.84
CA ALA A 565 3.32 27.17 -31.13
C ALA A 565 2.19 26.14 -31.12
N LEU A 566 1.18 26.31 -31.97
CA LEU A 566 0.06 25.39 -32.13
C LEU A 566 0.09 24.78 -33.55
N SER A 567 -0.13 23.47 -33.67
CA SER A 567 -0.23 22.79 -34.98
C SER A 567 -1.56 23.01 -35.69
N GLU A 568 -2.61 23.20 -34.90
CA GLU A 568 -3.98 23.55 -35.28
C GLU A 568 -4.32 24.86 -34.52
N ASP A 569 -5.56 25.33 -34.53
CA ASP A 569 -5.95 26.56 -33.82
C ASP A 569 -6.48 26.33 -32.40
N GLY A 570 -6.66 27.41 -31.65
CA GLY A 570 -7.13 27.36 -30.27
C GLY A 570 -6.74 28.59 -29.44
N PHE A 571 -6.39 28.37 -28.17
CA PHE A 571 -6.23 29.40 -27.14
C PHE A 571 -5.07 29.07 -26.21
N VAL A 572 -4.62 30.06 -25.42
CA VAL A 572 -3.87 29.80 -24.18
C VAL A 572 -4.68 30.34 -23.01
N ALA A 573 -4.88 29.49 -22.00
CA ALA A 573 -5.55 29.82 -20.76
C ALA A 573 -4.55 29.81 -19.59
N VAL A 574 -4.74 30.69 -18.63
CA VAL A 574 -3.86 30.88 -17.47
C VAL A 574 -4.60 30.44 -16.21
N TYR A 575 -3.93 29.66 -15.37
CA TYR A 575 -4.47 28.99 -14.19
C TYR A 575 -3.74 29.39 -12.91
N ASP A 576 -4.42 29.24 -11.78
CA ASP A 576 -3.91 29.55 -10.43
C ASP A 576 -3.10 28.38 -9.82
N GLY A 577 -1.94 28.66 -9.21
CA GLY A 577 -1.24 27.72 -8.33
C GLY A 577 -0.04 26.95 -8.93
N SER A 578 0.34 25.87 -8.26
CA SER A 578 1.63 25.15 -8.45
C SER A 578 1.51 23.62 -8.55
N ASP A 579 0.32 23.11 -8.86
CA ASP A 579 0.03 21.68 -9.03
C ASP A 579 -0.36 21.45 -10.51
N PHE A 580 0.25 20.48 -11.20
CA PHE A 580 0.10 20.29 -12.66
C PHE A 580 -1.27 19.71 -13.10
N GLY A 581 -2.33 20.00 -12.34
CA GLY A 581 -3.70 19.55 -12.61
C GLY A 581 -4.56 20.66 -13.17
N VAL A 582 -5.02 20.51 -14.41
CA VAL A 582 -5.92 21.46 -15.08
C VAL A 582 -7.36 21.20 -14.63
N ASP A 583 -7.89 22.01 -13.71
CA ASP A 583 -9.30 22.03 -13.33
C ASP A 583 -10.02 23.20 -14.02
N SER A 584 -11.17 22.93 -14.65
CA SER A 584 -11.99 23.93 -15.35
C SER A 584 -12.47 25.10 -14.46
N GLY A 585 -12.44 24.94 -13.13
CA GLY A 585 -12.77 26.01 -12.17
C GLY A 585 -11.65 27.02 -11.91
N ASP A 586 -10.40 26.69 -12.22
CA ASP A 586 -9.21 27.47 -11.77
C ASP A 586 -8.64 28.41 -12.86
N VAL A 587 -9.37 28.60 -13.97
CA VAL A 587 -9.02 29.56 -15.05
C VAL A 587 -9.09 30.99 -14.53
N ARG A 588 -7.99 31.74 -14.68
CA ARG A 588 -7.86 33.17 -14.32
C ARG A 588 -7.91 34.13 -15.51
N GLY A 589 -7.59 33.66 -16.72
CA GLY A 589 -7.64 34.45 -17.96
C GLY A 589 -7.44 33.58 -19.21
N VAL A 590 -7.76 34.11 -20.39
CA VAL A 590 -7.60 33.41 -21.68
C VAL A 590 -7.30 34.38 -22.82
N SER A 591 -6.49 33.95 -23.79
CA SER A 591 -6.14 34.72 -24.98
C SER A 591 -7.34 34.94 -25.93
N GLU A 592 -7.20 35.87 -26.89
CA GLU A 592 -7.98 35.78 -28.14
C GLU A 592 -7.60 34.49 -28.90
N HIS A 593 -8.41 34.10 -29.89
CA HIS A 593 -8.16 32.92 -30.76
C HIS A 593 -6.81 33.03 -31.50
N ILE A 594 -6.08 31.91 -31.53
CA ILE A 594 -4.73 31.77 -32.06
C ILE A 594 -4.76 30.89 -33.32
N GLU A 595 -4.49 31.47 -34.50
CA GLU A 595 -4.35 30.72 -35.77
C GLU A 595 -3.18 29.70 -35.70
N PRO A 596 -3.17 28.62 -36.50
CA PRO A 596 -2.11 27.59 -36.42
C PRO A 596 -0.73 28.15 -36.85
N GLY A 597 0.27 28.04 -35.97
CA GLY A 597 1.61 28.56 -36.19
C GLY A 597 2.39 28.87 -34.91
N GLU A 598 3.56 29.49 -35.07
CA GLU A 598 4.38 30.08 -34.01
C GLU A 598 3.96 31.54 -33.77
N HIS A 599 3.70 31.90 -32.52
CA HIS A 599 3.38 33.26 -32.05
C HIS A 599 4.29 33.63 -30.88
N GLU A 600 4.62 34.91 -30.75
CA GLU A 600 5.54 35.47 -29.75
C GLU A 600 4.85 36.64 -29.03
N GLY A 601 4.96 36.72 -27.70
CA GLY A 601 4.38 37.80 -26.89
C GLY A 601 2.85 37.86 -26.90
N VAL A 602 2.20 36.77 -26.46
CA VAL A 602 0.72 36.70 -26.37
C VAL A 602 0.26 37.30 -25.04
N GLU A 603 -0.30 38.51 -25.10
CA GLU A 603 -0.89 39.22 -23.95
C GLU A 603 -2.28 38.62 -23.60
N ILE A 604 -2.51 38.33 -22.32
CA ILE A 604 -3.73 37.71 -21.77
C ILE A 604 -4.28 38.59 -20.64
N ASP A 605 -5.47 39.17 -20.84
CA ASP A 605 -6.23 39.85 -19.77
C ASP A 605 -6.66 38.83 -18.69
N LEU A 606 -6.54 39.20 -17.41
CA LEU A 606 -7.04 38.40 -16.28
C LEU A 606 -8.46 38.85 -15.88
N ASP A 607 -9.39 37.90 -15.73
CA ASP A 607 -10.80 38.17 -15.37
C ASP A 607 -10.96 38.72 -13.93
N GLU A 608 -10.04 38.34 -13.03
CA GLU A 608 -9.87 38.96 -11.72
C GLU A 608 -8.37 39.23 -11.48
N PRO A 609 -7.92 40.52 -11.51
CA PRO A 609 -6.53 40.91 -11.37
C PRO A 609 -5.83 40.38 -10.12
N LEU A 610 -4.51 40.19 -10.22
CA LEU A 610 -3.67 39.72 -9.12
C LEU A 610 -3.72 40.70 -7.93
N ALA A 611 -4.02 40.17 -6.75
CA ALA A 611 -4.10 40.95 -5.50
C ALA A 611 -2.74 41.06 -4.78
N GLU A 612 -1.84 40.13 -5.08
CA GLU A 612 -0.47 39.98 -4.59
C GLU A 612 0.31 39.12 -5.60
N SER A 613 1.65 39.17 -5.57
CA SER A 613 2.52 38.40 -6.48
C SER A 613 2.39 36.90 -6.26
N GLY A 614 2.53 36.08 -7.31
CA GLY A 614 2.38 34.62 -7.19
C GLY A 614 2.60 33.84 -8.48
N SER A 615 2.60 32.50 -8.35
CA SER A 615 2.75 31.56 -9.46
C SER A 615 1.46 31.39 -10.27
N LEU A 616 1.60 31.32 -11.59
CA LEU A 616 0.54 31.02 -12.56
C LEU A 616 1.02 29.96 -13.56
N VAL A 617 0.10 29.17 -14.11
CA VAL A 617 0.38 28.14 -15.12
C VAL A 617 -0.34 28.46 -16.42
N ALA A 618 0.39 28.54 -17.53
CA ALA A 618 -0.15 28.70 -18.87
C ALA A 618 -0.37 27.32 -19.52
N VAL A 619 -1.54 27.12 -20.14
CA VAL A 619 -1.95 25.86 -20.77
C VAL A 619 -2.45 26.15 -22.19
N ALA A 620 -2.00 25.37 -23.17
CA ALA A 620 -2.51 25.46 -24.55
C ALA A 620 -3.79 24.61 -24.71
N HIS A 621 -4.85 25.19 -25.30
CA HIS A 621 -6.15 24.57 -25.55
C HIS A 621 -6.52 24.62 -27.04
N HIS A 622 -7.29 23.64 -27.53
CA HIS A 622 -7.85 23.62 -28.90
C HIS A 622 -9.05 24.58 -29.06
N ASP A 623 -9.40 24.98 -30.29
CA ASP A 623 -10.78 25.35 -30.65
C ASP A 623 -11.45 24.10 -31.21
N THR A 624 -12.34 23.51 -30.42
CA THR A 624 -12.99 22.23 -30.74
C THR A 624 -14.32 22.39 -31.47
N THR A 625 -14.80 23.63 -31.61
CA THR A 625 -16.18 23.92 -32.04
C THR A 625 -16.25 24.65 -33.39
N ASP A 626 -15.11 25.01 -34.00
CA ASP A 626 -15.00 25.89 -35.19
C ASP A 626 -15.69 27.28 -34.95
N ASP A 627 -15.70 27.77 -33.71
CA ASP A 627 -16.55 28.89 -33.25
C ASP A 627 -15.78 30.20 -32.94
N GLU A 628 -14.46 30.14 -32.75
CA GLU A 628 -13.58 31.25 -32.33
C GLU A 628 -13.85 31.75 -30.88
N THR A 629 -14.47 30.93 -30.00
CA THR A 629 -14.69 31.27 -28.57
C THR A 629 -14.31 30.13 -27.60
N PHE A 630 -13.74 30.48 -26.44
CA PHE A 630 -13.28 29.52 -25.43
C PHE A 630 -14.41 29.08 -24.47
N GLN A 631 -14.67 27.78 -24.40
CA GLN A 631 -15.83 27.20 -23.73
C GLN A 631 -15.47 26.23 -22.58
N TYR A 632 -14.19 25.89 -22.35
CA TYR A 632 -13.72 24.91 -21.34
C TYR A 632 -14.31 25.11 -19.95
N ALA A 633 -14.12 26.30 -19.35
CA ALA A 633 -14.65 26.65 -18.03
C ALA A 633 -16.19 26.73 -17.96
N ASN A 634 -16.87 26.83 -19.11
CA ASN A 634 -18.34 26.92 -19.19
C ASN A 634 -19.02 25.56 -19.46
N THR A 635 -18.24 24.51 -19.71
CA THR A 635 -18.70 23.19 -20.19
C THR A 635 -18.25 22.05 -19.29
N ASP A 636 -17.73 22.36 -18.10
CA ASP A 636 -17.09 21.41 -17.18
C ASP A 636 -15.92 20.65 -17.85
N GLY A 637 -15.23 21.30 -18.80
CA GLY A 637 -14.07 20.77 -19.53
C GLY A 637 -14.36 19.86 -20.72
N ILE A 638 -15.51 20.03 -21.38
CA ILE A 638 -15.99 19.17 -22.50
C ILE A 638 -15.77 19.80 -23.88
N GLU A 639 -15.73 21.13 -23.99
CA GLU A 639 -15.37 21.83 -25.22
C GLU A 639 -14.06 22.60 -24.95
N ASP A 640 -13.16 22.63 -25.92
CA ASP A 640 -11.87 23.34 -25.92
C ASP A 640 -10.86 22.77 -24.92
N GLU A 641 -10.66 21.45 -24.98
CA GLU A 641 -9.71 20.74 -24.12
C GLU A 641 -8.23 21.12 -24.36
N PRO A 642 -7.34 20.90 -23.37
CA PRO A 642 -5.91 21.11 -23.54
C PRO A 642 -5.30 20.29 -24.68
N TYR A 643 -4.33 20.87 -25.39
CA TYR A 643 -3.34 20.12 -26.15
C TYR A 643 -2.57 19.20 -25.19
N VAL A 644 -2.29 17.96 -25.60
CA VAL A 644 -1.64 16.96 -24.74
C VAL A 644 -0.37 16.34 -25.33
N THR A 645 0.50 15.91 -24.43
CA THR A 645 1.64 15.04 -24.70
C THR A 645 1.22 13.66 -25.22
N ASP A 646 2.17 12.88 -25.74
CA ASP A 646 1.99 11.45 -26.06
C ASP A 646 1.47 10.59 -24.88
N GLY A 647 1.56 11.09 -23.63
CA GLY A 647 1.04 10.44 -22.42
C GLY A 647 -0.33 10.97 -21.95
N GLY A 648 -0.99 11.85 -22.71
CA GLY A 648 -2.29 12.43 -22.36
C GLY A 648 -2.26 13.56 -21.31
N SER A 649 -1.10 13.85 -20.72
CA SER A 649 -0.90 15.02 -19.84
C SER A 649 -0.91 16.32 -20.66
N PRO A 650 -1.58 17.39 -20.18
CA PRO A 650 -1.59 18.71 -20.83
C PRO A 650 -0.20 19.29 -21.13
N ILE A 651 -0.13 20.13 -22.16
CA ILE A 651 1.02 20.97 -22.47
C ILE A 651 0.92 22.26 -21.64
N THR A 652 1.82 22.40 -20.68
CA THR A 652 1.82 23.49 -19.68
C THR A 652 3.21 24.09 -19.50
N ASP A 653 3.29 25.36 -19.13
CA ASP A 653 4.50 25.99 -18.57
C ASP A 653 4.10 26.99 -17.46
N GLY A 654 5.02 27.36 -16.57
CA GLY A 654 4.67 28.09 -15.33
C GLY A 654 5.65 29.20 -14.94
N ALA A 655 5.11 30.34 -14.51
CA ALA A 655 5.84 31.56 -14.17
C ALA A 655 5.38 32.17 -12.85
N PHE A 656 6.25 32.96 -12.22
CA PHE A 656 5.94 33.85 -11.11
C PHE A 656 5.71 35.28 -11.61
N VAL A 657 4.67 35.96 -11.11
CA VAL A 657 4.27 37.30 -11.58
C VAL A 657 4.29 38.31 -10.44
N THR A 658 4.95 39.45 -10.66
CA THR A 658 5.15 40.57 -9.72
C THR A 658 4.35 41.82 -10.13
N LEU A 659 4.29 42.86 -9.27
CA LEU A 659 3.40 44.02 -9.41
C LEU A 659 4.11 45.41 -9.38
N GLU A 660 4.04 46.16 -10.50
CA GLU A 660 4.67 47.48 -10.73
C GLU A 660 3.91 48.70 -10.15
N GLY A 661 4.49 49.93 -10.24
CA GLY A 661 3.85 51.19 -9.84
C GLY A 661 4.33 52.50 -10.54
N GLU A 662 3.38 53.31 -11.04
CA GLU A 662 3.56 54.43 -12.01
C GLU A 662 4.01 55.83 -11.47
N PRO A 663 4.61 56.67 -12.36
CA PRO A 663 4.25 58.11 -12.47
C PRO A 663 4.23 58.76 -13.90
N ASP A 664 3.62 59.97 -14.02
CA ASP A 664 3.22 60.74 -15.26
C ASP A 664 4.30 61.56 -16.07
N GLU A 665 3.97 61.92 -17.34
CA GLU A 665 4.70 62.73 -18.39
C GLU A 665 3.93 64.07 -18.80
N PRO A 666 4.24 64.88 -19.89
CA PRO A 666 5.42 65.74 -20.25
C PRO A 666 5.08 67.19 -20.82
N ILE A 667 6.04 68.13 -21.08
CA ILE A 667 5.79 69.48 -21.74
C ILE A 667 7.00 70.13 -22.55
N GLU A 668 6.72 70.95 -23.59
CA GLU A 668 7.61 71.89 -24.38
C GLU A 668 8.12 73.17 -23.60
N ASP A 669 9.09 74.06 -23.94
CA ASP A 669 9.80 74.54 -25.18
C ASP A 669 11.06 75.42 -24.82
N GLU A 670 12.16 74.87 -24.25
CA GLU A 670 13.49 75.53 -24.03
C GLU A 670 14.67 74.55 -24.33
N PRO A 671 15.96 74.93 -24.45
CA PRO A 671 17.07 73.98 -24.62
C PRO A 671 17.39 73.28 -23.31
N GLU A 672 16.57 72.28 -22.98
CA GLU A 672 16.69 71.50 -21.75
C GLU A 672 17.92 70.58 -21.83
N ALA A 673 18.58 70.45 -20.67
CA ALA A 673 19.72 69.58 -20.44
C ALA A 673 19.61 68.97 -19.04
N THR A 674 19.73 67.65 -18.96
CA THR A 674 19.92 66.91 -17.72
C THR A 674 21.41 66.79 -17.42
N LEU A 675 21.71 66.79 -16.14
CA LEU A 675 23.01 66.45 -15.58
C LEU A 675 22.72 65.91 -14.18
N ALA A 676 23.13 64.66 -13.93
CA ALA A 676 23.16 64.01 -12.64
C ALA A 676 24.60 63.56 -12.39
N VAL A 677 25.20 64.06 -11.31
CA VAL A 677 26.52 63.59 -10.85
C VAL A 677 26.68 63.82 -9.35
N SER A 678 26.88 62.73 -8.62
CA SER A 678 27.01 62.74 -7.16
C SER A 678 28.43 63.03 -6.68
N ASP A 679 28.53 63.37 -5.39
CA ASP A 679 29.79 63.32 -4.62
C ASP A 679 30.38 61.90 -4.72
N GLN A 680 31.60 61.78 -5.26
CA GLN A 680 32.18 60.49 -5.65
C GLN A 680 33.61 60.28 -5.10
N THR A 681 34.03 59.02 -5.05
CA THR A 681 35.36 58.61 -4.58
C THR A 681 36.04 57.82 -5.69
N GLY A 682 37.25 58.23 -6.11
CA GLY A 682 37.95 57.62 -7.23
C GLY A 682 39.46 57.78 -7.19
N ASP A 683 40.16 57.25 -8.19
CA ASP A 683 41.62 57.28 -8.28
C ASP A 683 42.21 58.67 -8.63
N GLY A 684 41.36 59.58 -9.11
CA GLY A 684 41.70 60.92 -9.54
C GLY A 684 42.18 61.05 -10.99
N GLU A 685 42.20 59.97 -11.78
CA GLU A 685 42.50 60.00 -13.23
C GLU A 685 41.22 60.20 -14.08
N THR A 686 40.04 59.76 -13.59
CA THR A 686 38.73 59.98 -14.25
C THR A 686 37.66 60.53 -13.30
N LEU A 687 36.56 61.05 -13.88
CA LEU A 687 35.31 61.39 -13.20
C LEU A 687 34.14 60.74 -13.95
N THR A 688 33.23 60.10 -13.22
CA THR A 688 32.01 59.50 -13.80
C THR A 688 30.84 60.48 -13.69
N VAL A 689 30.00 60.51 -14.72
CA VAL A 689 28.73 61.23 -14.79
C VAL A 689 27.62 60.20 -14.97
N GLU A 690 26.67 60.16 -14.03
CA GLU A 690 25.59 59.17 -13.98
C GLU A 690 24.67 59.32 -15.21
N GLU A 691 24.15 60.54 -15.42
CA GLU A 691 23.36 60.90 -16.59
C GLU A 691 23.76 62.30 -17.06
N ALA A 692 23.96 62.48 -18.36
CA ALA A 692 23.90 63.77 -19.00
C ALA A 692 23.20 63.69 -20.36
N ASN A 693 22.38 64.68 -20.67
CA ASN A 693 21.77 64.81 -21.98
C ASN A 693 21.52 66.30 -22.28
N ALA A 694 21.45 66.66 -23.56
CA ALA A 694 20.99 67.98 -23.98
C ALA A 694 20.27 67.92 -25.32
N SER A 695 19.20 68.70 -25.44
CA SER A 695 18.42 68.84 -26.69
C SER A 695 19.17 69.54 -27.85
N VAL A 696 20.46 69.82 -27.69
CA VAL A 696 21.38 70.45 -28.66
C VAL A 696 22.78 69.82 -28.55
N GLU A 697 23.58 69.89 -29.63
CA GLU A 697 24.99 69.45 -29.68
C GLU A 697 25.79 70.05 -28.50
N TYR A 698 26.43 69.20 -27.70
CA TYR A 698 26.99 69.57 -26.38
C TYR A 698 28.34 68.88 -26.10
N ALA A 699 28.98 69.28 -25.00
CA ALA A 699 30.11 68.59 -24.39
C ALA A 699 30.03 68.72 -22.86
N LEU A 700 30.63 67.78 -22.14
CA LEU A 700 30.81 67.84 -20.69
C LEU A 700 32.17 68.48 -20.37
N ALA A 701 32.18 69.47 -19.49
CA ALA A 701 33.37 70.18 -19.05
C ALA A 701 33.49 70.17 -17.52
N VAL A 702 34.65 69.76 -17.01
CA VAL A 702 34.96 69.68 -15.58
C VAL A 702 35.95 70.79 -15.20
N THR A 703 35.65 71.55 -14.15
CA THR A 703 36.50 72.65 -13.64
C THR A 703 36.70 72.57 -12.12
N ASP A 704 37.79 73.13 -11.59
CA ASP A 704 38.08 73.11 -10.14
C ASP A 704 37.68 74.40 -9.38
N GLU A 705 37.86 74.41 -8.04
CA GLU A 705 37.54 75.57 -7.17
C GLU A 705 38.24 76.91 -7.56
N ASN A 706 39.27 76.87 -8.42
CA ASN A 706 39.97 78.06 -8.94
C ASN A 706 39.39 78.54 -10.28
N GLY A 707 38.56 77.72 -10.93
CA GLY A 707 38.09 77.90 -12.31
C GLY A 707 39.12 77.52 -13.35
N ASP A 708 40.06 76.62 -13.01
CA ASP A 708 40.95 75.98 -13.99
C ASP A 708 40.30 74.66 -14.48
N GLU A 709 40.34 74.47 -15.80
CA GLU A 709 39.78 73.33 -16.57
C GLU A 709 40.55 72.03 -16.27
N ARG A 710 39.82 70.93 -16.05
CA ARG A 710 40.36 69.61 -15.68
C ARG A 710 40.06 68.51 -16.70
N GLY A 711 38.91 68.58 -17.37
CA GLY A 711 38.53 67.64 -18.44
C GLY A 711 37.46 68.26 -19.35
N GLU A 712 37.45 67.86 -20.62
CA GLU A 712 36.41 68.20 -21.61
C GLU A 712 36.23 66.98 -22.53
N THR A 713 34.99 66.53 -22.76
CA THR A 713 34.71 65.41 -23.68
C THR A 713 34.88 65.83 -25.15
N ASP A 714 35.02 64.86 -26.06
CA ASP A 714 34.71 65.12 -27.47
C ASP A 714 33.21 65.54 -27.60
N PRO A 715 32.82 66.28 -28.66
CA PRO A 715 31.44 66.76 -28.83
C PRO A 715 30.42 65.64 -29.08
N ILE A 716 29.31 65.70 -28.36
CA ILE A 716 28.19 64.73 -28.34
C ILE A 716 27.03 65.29 -29.18
N ASP A 717 26.34 64.43 -29.94
CA ASP A 717 25.25 64.84 -30.83
C ASP A 717 23.97 65.23 -30.04
N ALA A 718 23.05 65.97 -30.66
CA ALA A 718 21.88 66.48 -29.95
C ALA A 718 20.87 65.37 -29.58
N ASN A 719 20.50 65.29 -28.30
CA ASN A 719 19.67 64.22 -27.70
C ASN A 719 20.35 62.83 -27.67
N GLU A 720 21.68 62.78 -27.76
CA GLU A 720 22.48 61.59 -27.45
C GLU A 720 22.77 61.61 -25.93
N PRO A 721 22.15 60.69 -25.13
CA PRO A 721 22.44 60.61 -23.70
C PRO A 721 23.85 60.05 -23.46
N VAL A 722 24.41 60.42 -22.33
CA VAL A 722 25.61 59.84 -21.75
C VAL A 722 25.23 59.29 -20.38
N GLU A 723 25.13 57.97 -20.31
CA GLU A 723 24.84 57.20 -19.09
C GLU A 723 26.15 56.52 -18.65
N ASN A 724 26.46 56.57 -17.35
CA ASN A 724 27.74 56.10 -16.75
C ASN A 724 29.01 56.59 -17.49
N GLY A 725 28.97 57.82 -18.00
CA GLY A 725 30.02 58.38 -18.85
C GLY A 725 31.24 58.88 -18.08
N SER A 726 32.44 58.43 -18.49
CA SER A 726 33.71 58.87 -17.90
C SER A 726 34.32 60.08 -18.62
N VAL A 727 34.91 61.00 -17.84
CA VAL A 727 35.66 62.17 -18.30
C VAL A 727 37.09 62.10 -17.77
N ASP A 728 38.07 62.07 -18.67
CA ASP A 728 39.51 62.09 -18.33
C ASP A 728 39.89 63.40 -17.59
N LEU A 729 40.63 63.29 -16.49
CA LEU A 729 41.12 64.43 -15.70
C LEU A 729 42.62 64.69 -15.99
N GLU A 730 42.92 65.68 -16.84
CA GLU A 730 44.29 66.09 -17.18
C GLU A 730 44.65 67.50 -16.62
N PRO A 731 45.49 67.63 -15.57
CA PRO A 731 46.18 66.58 -14.83
C PRO A 731 45.30 65.92 -13.75
N PRO A 732 45.63 64.67 -13.37
CA PRO A 732 44.90 63.94 -12.35
C PRO A 732 45.01 64.60 -10.97
N LEU A 733 44.08 64.25 -10.09
CA LEU A 733 43.92 64.87 -8.78
C LEU A 733 45.02 64.36 -7.81
N GLU A 734 45.74 65.28 -7.14
CA GLU A 734 46.71 64.95 -6.08
C GLU A 734 46.14 65.12 -4.65
N ALA A 735 44.85 65.47 -4.51
CA ALA A 735 44.12 65.61 -3.24
C ALA A 735 42.59 65.66 -3.46
N GLU A 736 41.83 65.41 -2.38
CA GLU A 736 40.39 65.75 -2.26
C GLU A 736 40.11 67.20 -2.72
N THR A 737 39.05 67.41 -3.51
CA THR A 737 38.71 68.73 -4.07
C THR A 737 37.23 68.83 -4.43
N VAL A 738 36.71 70.06 -4.48
CA VAL A 738 35.44 70.36 -5.13
C VAL A 738 35.66 70.49 -6.64
N LEU A 739 34.72 69.97 -7.44
CA LEU A 739 34.68 70.11 -8.90
C LEU A 739 33.31 70.66 -9.33
N ASP A 740 33.30 71.59 -10.28
CA ASP A 740 32.11 72.05 -11.00
C ASP A 740 32.06 71.31 -12.36
N VAL A 741 31.06 70.43 -12.55
CA VAL A 741 30.79 69.68 -13.79
C VAL A 741 29.69 70.40 -14.57
N ALA A 742 29.86 70.60 -15.88
CA ALA A 742 28.98 71.45 -16.67
C ALA A 742 28.66 70.89 -18.07
N VAL A 743 27.38 70.90 -18.43
CA VAL A 743 26.92 70.66 -19.81
C VAL A 743 27.01 71.98 -20.59
N VAL A 744 27.81 72.01 -21.65
CA VAL A 744 28.07 73.22 -22.45
C VAL A 744 27.60 73.03 -23.89
N SER A 745 26.76 73.94 -24.39
CA SER A 745 26.29 73.88 -25.77
C SER A 745 27.37 74.26 -26.77
N MET A 746 27.68 73.37 -27.72
CA MET A 746 28.68 73.57 -28.76
C MET A 746 28.26 74.62 -29.81
N ALA A 747 26.97 74.95 -29.88
CA ALA A 747 26.44 75.95 -30.80
C ALA A 747 26.86 77.38 -30.42
N ASP A 748 26.79 77.72 -29.13
CA ASP A 748 26.92 79.09 -28.61
C ASP A 748 28.04 79.26 -27.55
N GLY A 749 28.50 78.17 -26.91
CA GLY A 749 29.36 78.20 -25.73
C GLY A 749 28.63 78.69 -24.47
N GLU A 750 27.33 78.42 -24.37
CA GLU A 750 26.49 78.71 -23.20
C GLU A 750 26.32 77.42 -22.37
N THR A 751 26.57 77.53 -21.08
CA THR A 751 26.39 76.44 -20.11
C THR A 751 24.90 76.24 -19.84
N LEU A 752 24.41 75.01 -20.04
CA LEU A 752 23.00 74.65 -19.91
C LEU A 752 22.68 74.14 -18.51
N ALA A 753 23.50 73.20 -18.01
CA ALA A 753 23.44 72.65 -16.66
C ALA A 753 24.82 72.74 -15.97
N THR A 754 24.84 72.78 -14.64
CA THR A 754 26.07 72.72 -13.83
C THR A 754 25.75 72.16 -12.45
N GLU A 755 26.52 71.16 -12.03
CA GLU A 755 26.50 70.54 -10.71
C GLU A 755 27.87 70.76 -10.02
N THR A 756 27.89 70.77 -8.69
CA THR A 756 29.11 70.98 -7.88
C THR A 756 29.26 69.82 -6.91
N ILE A 757 30.30 69.00 -7.08
CA ILE A 757 30.54 67.78 -6.28
C ILE A 757 31.79 67.89 -5.41
N GLU A 758 31.80 67.21 -4.26
CA GLU A 758 33.01 66.88 -3.50
C GLU A 758 33.59 65.56 -4.05
N TYR A 759 34.71 65.62 -4.78
CA TYR A 759 35.45 64.44 -5.25
C TYR A 759 36.54 64.09 -4.22
N THR A 760 36.49 62.89 -3.67
CA THR A 760 37.53 62.39 -2.75
C THR A 760 38.45 61.39 -3.44
N LEU A 761 39.73 61.40 -3.08
CA LEU A 761 40.67 60.37 -3.56
C LEU A 761 40.48 59.11 -2.72
N GLY A 762 40.13 58.00 -3.38
CA GLY A 762 40.12 56.69 -2.75
C GLY A 762 41.50 56.29 -2.26
N GLU A 763 41.56 55.57 -1.14
CA GLU A 763 42.65 54.61 -0.96
C GLU A 763 42.45 53.50 -2.02
N PRO A 764 43.51 52.96 -2.64
CA PRO A 764 43.34 52.02 -3.75
C PRO A 764 42.54 50.80 -3.28
N VAL A 765 41.46 50.48 -4.01
CA VAL A 765 40.60 49.32 -3.72
C VAL A 765 41.46 48.06 -3.58
N GLU A 766 41.20 47.29 -2.53
CA GLU A 766 41.90 46.02 -2.30
C GLU A 766 41.32 44.96 -3.25
N GLU A 767 42.17 44.04 -3.74
CA GLU A 767 41.74 42.91 -4.58
C GLU A 767 40.70 42.08 -3.80
N LEU A 768 39.63 41.60 -4.46
CA LEU A 768 38.54 40.82 -3.85
C LEU A 768 39.09 39.75 -2.90
N SER A 769 38.58 39.78 -1.67
CA SER A 769 39.16 39.11 -0.51
C SER A 769 38.19 38.07 0.03
N VAL A 770 38.57 36.79 -0.03
CA VAL A 770 37.75 35.66 0.44
C VAL A 770 38.25 35.17 1.80
N GLU A 771 37.37 35.15 2.81
CA GLU A 771 37.61 34.53 4.11
C GLU A 771 36.60 33.38 4.30
N TYR A 772 37.08 32.14 4.40
CA TYR A 772 36.25 30.98 4.75
C TYR A 772 35.97 31.00 6.25
N VAL A 773 34.70 30.96 6.64
CA VAL A 773 34.28 30.89 8.05
C VAL A 773 34.37 29.43 8.51
N ASP A 774 33.83 28.52 7.70
CA ASP A 774 34.09 27.10 7.73
C ASP A 774 34.03 26.50 6.29
N CYS A 775 33.49 25.30 6.12
CA CYS A 775 33.32 24.66 4.81
C CYS A 775 31.94 24.93 4.20
N THR A 776 30.94 25.18 5.04
CA THR A 776 29.58 25.53 4.65
C THR A 776 29.40 27.03 4.45
N GLU A 777 30.14 27.90 5.15
CA GLU A 777 30.02 29.37 5.09
C GLU A 777 31.35 30.07 4.70
N LEU A 778 31.29 31.04 3.77
CA LEU A 778 32.40 31.93 3.40
C LEU A 778 31.94 33.37 3.11
N GLU A 779 32.84 34.34 3.30
CA GLU A 779 32.63 35.76 3.00
C GLU A 779 33.54 36.22 1.85
N VAL A 780 32.97 36.86 0.82
CA VAL A 780 33.69 37.56 -0.26
C VAL A 780 33.56 39.06 -0.06
N THR A 781 34.67 39.78 0.09
CA THR A 781 34.69 41.21 0.44
C THR A 781 35.42 42.04 -0.62
N GLY A 782 34.84 43.18 -1.00
CA GLY A 782 35.47 44.14 -1.92
C GLY A 782 34.46 44.93 -2.74
N THR A 783 34.85 45.26 -3.98
CA THR A 783 34.03 46.00 -4.96
C THR A 783 33.79 45.13 -6.19
N LEU A 784 32.56 45.17 -6.73
CA LEU A 784 32.15 44.57 -8.00
C LEU A 784 31.70 45.70 -8.94
N GLU A 785 32.23 45.76 -10.16
CA GLU A 785 31.86 46.75 -11.18
C GLU A 785 30.65 46.29 -12.01
N GLU A 786 30.04 47.19 -12.79
CA GLU A 786 28.86 46.91 -13.62
C GLU A 786 29.12 45.74 -14.60
N GLY A 787 28.44 44.61 -14.37
CA GLY A 787 28.59 43.35 -15.12
C GLY A 787 29.52 42.30 -14.48
N ASP A 788 30.04 42.50 -13.25
CA ASP A 788 30.76 41.46 -12.51
C ASP A 788 29.79 40.46 -11.85
N SER A 789 29.77 39.20 -12.32
CA SER A 789 28.93 38.10 -11.81
C SER A 789 29.69 37.13 -10.89
N LEU A 790 29.31 37.08 -9.61
CA LEU A 790 29.90 36.23 -8.57
C LEU A 790 28.99 35.02 -8.30
N VAL A 791 29.41 33.81 -8.68
CA VAL A 791 28.59 32.59 -8.59
C VAL A 791 29.10 31.60 -7.51
N PRO A 792 28.22 31.06 -6.64
CA PRO A 792 28.56 29.98 -5.74
C PRO A 792 28.54 28.63 -6.45
N ARG A 793 29.50 27.77 -6.08
CA ARG A 793 29.54 26.37 -6.50
C ARG A 793 29.60 25.46 -5.27
N THR A 794 28.72 24.47 -5.18
CA THR A 794 28.81 23.40 -4.18
C THR A 794 29.65 22.23 -4.70
N LEU A 795 30.26 21.49 -3.77
CA LEU A 795 30.97 20.24 -4.00
C LEU A 795 30.59 19.27 -2.87
N TRP A 796 30.24 18.04 -3.22
CA TRP A 796 29.69 17.06 -2.27
C TRP A 796 30.08 15.62 -2.61
N TYR A 797 29.75 14.67 -1.75
CA TYR A 797 29.68 13.23 -2.06
C TYR A 797 28.25 12.71 -1.96
N ASP A 798 27.88 11.82 -2.88
CA ASP A 798 26.64 11.04 -2.87
C ASP A 798 26.97 9.55 -3.00
N SER A 799 26.00 8.66 -2.77
CA SER A 799 26.03 7.19 -2.76
C SER A 799 26.84 6.47 -3.88
N ILE A 800 27.17 7.17 -4.96
CA ILE A 800 27.94 6.69 -6.14
C ILE A 800 29.35 7.35 -6.24
N GLY A 801 29.54 8.56 -5.70
CA GLY A 801 30.78 9.32 -5.79
C GLY A 801 30.60 10.85 -5.65
N PRO A 802 31.63 11.65 -6.00
CA PRO A 802 31.61 13.11 -5.84
C PRO A 802 30.78 13.84 -6.89
N GLY A 803 30.02 14.85 -6.45
CA GLY A 803 29.19 15.75 -7.27
C GLY A 803 29.63 17.22 -7.20
N GLY A 804 28.82 18.12 -7.79
CA GLY A 804 29.07 19.57 -7.69
C GLY A 804 28.37 20.45 -8.74
N THR A 805 27.41 21.25 -8.29
CA THR A 805 26.59 22.21 -9.05
C THR A 805 27.19 23.61 -8.98
N VAL A 806 27.03 24.38 -10.07
CA VAL A 806 27.16 25.84 -10.05
C VAL A 806 25.76 26.41 -10.01
N PHE A 807 25.45 27.22 -9.00
CA PHE A 807 24.17 27.91 -8.88
C PHE A 807 24.22 29.28 -9.58
N PRO A 808 23.08 29.94 -9.81
CA PRO A 808 23.06 31.37 -10.09
C PRO A 808 23.76 32.15 -8.97
N GLY A 809 24.15 33.38 -9.26
CA GLY A 809 24.97 34.20 -8.37
C GLY A 809 24.38 35.57 -8.13
N VAL A 810 25.24 36.55 -7.84
CA VAL A 810 24.90 37.97 -7.90
C VAL A 810 25.76 38.69 -8.93
N THR A 811 25.11 39.47 -9.79
CA THR A 811 25.72 40.34 -10.79
C THR A 811 25.50 41.79 -10.39
N ALA A 812 26.59 42.55 -10.28
CA ALA A 812 26.48 43.98 -10.03
C ALA A 812 25.89 44.70 -11.25
N GLY A 813 24.67 45.21 -11.11
CA GLY A 813 23.87 45.82 -12.16
C GLY A 813 22.51 45.13 -12.36
N ASP A 814 22.40 43.86 -12.00
CA ASP A 814 21.17 43.06 -12.11
C ASP A 814 20.61 42.74 -10.71
N GLU A 815 21.19 41.80 -9.96
CA GLU A 815 20.71 41.43 -8.61
C GLU A 815 21.15 42.41 -7.50
N ILE A 816 22.21 43.19 -7.70
CA ILE A 816 22.77 44.12 -6.70
C ILE A 816 23.20 45.46 -7.32
N ASP A 817 23.05 46.57 -6.58
CA ASP A 817 23.41 47.94 -7.04
C ASP A 817 24.86 48.03 -7.55
N ALA A 818 25.06 48.47 -8.81
CA ALA A 818 26.40 48.71 -9.36
C ALA A 818 26.90 50.17 -9.12
N PRO A 819 28.20 50.36 -8.79
CA PRO A 819 29.18 49.36 -8.38
C PRO A 819 28.95 48.94 -6.92
N PHE A 820 28.77 47.64 -6.67
CA PHE A 820 28.55 47.13 -5.31
C PHE A 820 29.88 47.22 -4.53
N THR A 821 29.84 47.68 -3.28
CA THR A 821 31.01 47.63 -2.39
C THR A 821 30.57 47.16 -1.02
N GLY A 822 30.97 45.95 -0.64
CA GLY A 822 30.45 45.28 0.54
C GLY A 822 30.95 43.86 0.71
N THR A 823 30.10 43.03 1.33
CA THR A 823 30.34 41.62 1.63
C THR A 823 29.26 40.78 0.96
N VAL A 824 29.66 39.75 0.21
CA VAL A 824 28.79 38.69 -0.27
C VAL A 824 29.11 37.42 0.51
N VAL A 825 28.21 37.01 1.39
CA VAL A 825 28.28 35.74 2.12
C VAL A 825 27.72 34.64 1.23
N MET A 826 28.40 33.50 1.16
CA MET A 826 27.88 32.27 0.54
C MET A 826 27.78 31.21 1.62
N THR A 827 26.60 30.63 1.82
CA THR A 827 26.34 29.59 2.82
C THR A 827 25.58 28.40 2.23
N VAL A 828 25.90 27.18 2.70
CA VAL A 828 25.08 25.99 2.45
C VAL A 828 23.91 25.94 3.44
N GLY A 829 22.70 25.63 2.96
CA GLY A 829 21.48 25.59 3.77
C GLY A 829 20.35 24.73 3.18
N GLU A 830 19.08 25.09 3.43
CA GLU A 830 17.92 24.23 3.09
C GLU A 830 17.36 24.47 1.67
N GLU A 831 17.48 25.68 1.12
CA GLU A 831 17.04 26.02 -0.25
C GLU A 831 17.97 27.03 -0.95
N TYR A 832 17.62 27.52 -2.14
CA TYR A 832 18.39 28.55 -2.87
C TYR A 832 17.73 29.91 -2.68
N GLU A 833 18.41 30.85 -2.01
CA GLU A 833 17.89 32.19 -1.71
C GLU A 833 19.00 33.25 -1.82
N ILE A 834 18.67 34.44 -2.35
CA ILE A 834 19.53 35.63 -2.33
C ILE A 834 18.87 36.67 -1.42
N ASP A 835 19.50 36.99 -0.29
CA ASP A 835 18.94 37.86 0.75
C ASP A 835 19.85 39.08 0.99
N GLN A 836 19.44 40.27 0.53
CA GLN A 836 20.16 41.53 0.75
C GLN A 836 19.83 42.09 2.14
N LEU A 837 20.66 41.74 3.13
CA LEU A 837 20.49 42.16 4.52
C LEU A 837 20.66 43.67 4.73
N ASP A 838 21.62 44.29 4.05
CA ASP A 838 21.77 45.75 3.94
C ASP A 838 22.60 46.17 2.72
N SER A 839 22.78 47.48 2.52
CA SER A 839 23.50 48.06 1.38
C SER A 839 25.00 47.75 1.33
N GLU A 840 25.56 47.09 2.35
CA GLU A 840 26.96 46.65 2.40
C GLU A 840 27.06 45.11 2.55
N THR A 841 25.92 44.37 2.56
CA THR A 841 25.86 42.93 2.91
C THR A 841 24.77 42.17 2.14
N VAL A 842 25.17 41.14 1.40
CA VAL A 842 24.28 40.19 0.69
C VAL A 842 24.62 38.76 1.12
N VAL A 843 23.62 37.90 1.24
CA VAL A 843 23.78 36.46 1.50
C VAL A 843 23.24 35.67 0.30
N LEU A 844 23.98 34.67 -0.16
CA LEU A 844 23.45 33.58 -0.99
C LEU A 844 23.42 32.31 -0.14
N GLU A 845 22.23 31.79 0.12
CA GLU A 845 22.05 30.42 0.59
C GLU A 845 21.95 29.49 -0.63
N VAL A 846 22.67 28.37 -0.60
CA VAL A 846 22.62 27.31 -1.61
C VAL A 846 22.24 25.98 -0.95
N PRO A 847 21.39 25.14 -1.57
CA PRO A 847 20.91 23.92 -0.93
C PRO A 847 22.03 22.88 -0.76
N ASP A 848 21.95 22.09 0.31
CA ASP A 848 22.79 20.91 0.47
C ASP A 848 22.32 19.76 -0.44
N GLU A 849 22.97 19.62 -1.60
CA GLU A 849 22.73 18.53 -2.56
C GLU A 849 23.45 17.21 -2.20
N GLY A 850 24.19 17.18 -1.08
CA GLY A 850 25.07 16.08 -0.70
C GLY A 850 24.43 15.10 0.28
N SER A 851 24.31 13.82 -0.11
CA SER A 851 23.95 12.75 0.84
C SER A 851 24.93 12.62 2.01
N PHE A 852 26.20 13.05 1.84
CA PHE A 852 27.21 13.16 2.89
C PHE A 852 27.59 14.61 3.22
N GLY A 853 26.74 15.57 2.84
CA GLY A 853 26.95 17.01 3.00
C GLY A 853 27.73 17.69 1.86
N SER A 854 27.53 18.99 1.73
CA SER A 854 28.17 19.86 0.72
C SER A 854 29.10 20.91 1.36
N PHE A 855 30.11 21.34 0.60
CA PHE A 855 30.89 22.55 0.90
C PHE A 855 30.87 23.53 -0.28
N VAL A 856 30.91 24.83 0.02
CA VAL A 856 30.77 25.91 -0.99
C VAL A 856 32.12 26.52 -1.38
N VAL A 857 32.29 26.90 -2.64
CA VAL A 857 33.47 27.57 -3.18
C VAL A 857 33.09 28.66 -4.21
N PRO A 858 33.76 29.83 -4.23
CA PRO A 858 33.37 30.96 -5.07
C PRO A 858 34.00 30.92 -6.47
N TRP A 859 33.24 31.33 -7.48
CA TRP A 859 33.64 31.42 -8.88
C TRP A 859 33.21 32.75 -9.51
N PHE A 860 33.83 33.10 -10.64
CA PHE A 860 33.29 34.08 -11.59
C PHE A 860 32.59 33.37 -12.75
N ASP A 861 31.54 33.98 -13.31
CA ASP A 861 30.94 33.52 -14.58
C ASP A 861 31.75 34.03 -15.81
N PRO A 862 31.92 33.25 -16.91
CA PRO A 862 31.46 31.88 -17.16
C PRO A 862 32.25 30.80 -16.41
N ALA A 863 31.57 30.07 -15.53
CA ALA A 863 32.17 29.04 -14.66
C ALA A 863 32.75 27.81 -15.39
N ASP A 864 32.56 27.70 -16.71
CA ASP A 864 33.25 26.74 -17.60
C ASP A 864 34.79 26.92 -17.61
N SER A 865 35.30 28.04 -17.10
CA SER A 865 36.73 28.33 -17.00
C SER A 865 37.40 27.70 -15.78
N ALA A 866 38.26 26.71 -16.03
CA ALA A 866 39.11 26.08 -15.01
C ALA A 866 40.31 26.95 -14.57
N GLU A 867 40.40 28.23 -14.97
CA GLU A 867 41.44 29.18 -14.53
C GLU A 867 40.88 30.31 -13.63
N GLU A 868 39.57 30.31 -13.30
CA GLU A 868 38.86 31.41 -12.60
C GLU A 868 38.05 31.00 -11.34
N GLN A 869 38.51 29.98 -10.58
CA GLN A 869 38.10 29.83 -9.18
C GLN A 869 38.72 30.97 -8.34
N LEU A 870 37.91 31.69 -7.56
CA LEU A 870 38.35 32.85 -6.78
C LEU A 870 39.28 32.47 -5.63
N ALA A 871 38.90 31.45 -4.86
CA ALA A 871 39.71 30.86 -3.80
C ALA A 871 39.37 29.38 -3.62
N SER A 872 40.38 28.56 -3.31
CA SER A 872 40.19 27.21 -2.81
C SER A 872 40.15 27.22 -1.27
N PRO A 873 39.45 26.29 -0.60
CA PRO A 873 39.48 26.18 0.86
C PRO A 873 40.90 26.02 1.43
N PRO A 874 41.22 26.59 2.60
CA PRO A 874 42.51 26.40 3.28
C PRO A 874 42.87 24.92 3.53
N GLU A 875 44.16 24.58 3.39
CA GLU A 875 44.68 23.21 3.67
C GLU A 875 44.43 22.73 5.11
N ASP A 876 44.09 23.63 6.04
CA ASP A 876 43.80 23.33 7.45
C ASP A 876 42.30 23.34 7.83
N LEU A 877 41.40 23.52 6.86
CA LEU A 877 39.95 23.28 7.02
C LEU A 877 39.51 21.87 6.58
N GLU A 878 40.33 21.15 5.80
CA GLU A 878 40.14 19.74 5.40
C GLU A 878 38.76 19.38 4.77
N CYS A 879 37.94 20.36 4.35
CA CYS A 879 36.53 20.22 3.91
C CYS A 879 36.17 18.96 3.09
N GLY A 880 36.91 18.68 2.01
CA GLY A 880 36.66 17.52 1.15
C GLY A 880 36.89 16.15 1.82
N GLY A 881 37.44 16.14 3.04
CA GLY A 881 37.56 14.98 3.94
C GLY A 881 36.62 15.02 5.14
N GLU A 882 35.92 16.13 5.42
CA GLU A 882 34.84 16.17 6.42
C GLU A 882 33.52 15.60 5.87
N ILE A 883 33.30 15.75 4.55
CA ILE A 883 32.16 15.18 3.81
C ILE A 883 32.50 13.86 3.06
N GLN A 884 33.70 13.32 3.25
CA GLN A 884 34.11 12.06 2.65
C GLN A 884 33.48 10.90 3.46
N PRO A 885 32.69 9.99 2.85
CA PRO A 885 32.08 8.91 3.59
C PRO A 885 33.12 7.90 4.09
N ASP A 886 33.00 7.52 5.36
CA ASP A 886 33.82 6.51 6.03
C ASP A 886 33.64 5.12 5.36
N GLU A 887 34.71 4.32 5.35
CA GLU A 887 34.69 2.96 4.78
C GLU A 887 33.71 2.06 5.54
N PRO A 888 32.75 1.38 4.86
CA PRO A 888 31.89 0.40 5.51
C PRO A 888 32.72 -0.82 5.95
N THR A 889 32.31 -1.47 7.03
CA THR A 889 32.85 -2.79 7.40
C THR A 889 31.95 -3.86 6.79
N ILE A 890 32.50 -4.88 6.14
CA ILE A 890 31.75 -6.03 5.62
C ILE A 890 32.42 -7.35 6.00
N THR A 891 31.61 -8.37 6.25
CA THR A 891 32.03 -9.68 6.82
C THR A 891 31.23 -10.83 6.22
N VAL A 892 31.76 -12.05 6.37
CA VAL A 892 30.95 -13.28 6.30
C VAL A 892 30.59 -13.64 7.74
N GLU A 893 29.32 -13.64 8.08
CA GLU A 893 28.85 -13.97 9.43
C GLU A 893 28.54 -15.47 9.57
N ASP A 894 27.94 -16.09 8.57
CA ASP A 894 27.69 -17.54 8.56
C ASP A 894 27.71 -18.17 7.15
N VAL A 895 27.91 -19.49 7.09
CA VAL A 895 27.88 -20.32 5.87
C VAL A 895 27.26 -21.67 6.20
N GLU A 896 25.99 -21.85 5.84
CA GLU A 896 25.23 -23.09 6.09
C GLU A 896 25.20 -23.95 4.82
N SER A 897 25.41 -25.28 4.90
CA SER A 897 25.24 -26.17 3.72
C SER A 897 23.77 -26.46 3.48
N THR A 898 23.35 -26.39 2.21
CA THR A 898 21.99 -26.77 1.77
C THR A 898 21.89 -28.26 1.38
N GLY A 899 22.86 -29.08 1.83
CA GLY A 899 22.85 -30.55 1.71
C GLY A 899 23.18 -31.11 0.32
N SER A 900 23.54 -30.25 -0.64
CA SER A 900 23.72 -30.64 -2.04
C SER A 900 25.07 -30.23 -2.67
N GLY A 901 26.02 -29.77 -1.85
CA GLY A 901 27.27 -29.13 -2.30
C GLY A 901 27.13 -27.64 -2.66
N SER A 902 25.99 -27.05 -2.29
CA SER A 902 25.74 -25.60 -2.27
C SER A 902 25.63 -25.10 -0.83
N PHE A 903 25.83 -23.80 -0.63
CA PHE A 903 25.84 -23.17 0.69
C PHE A 903 25.04 -21.86 0.68
N ASP A 904 24.24 -21.63 1.72
CA ASP A 904 23.66 -20.32 2.00
C ASP A 904 24.70 -19.48 2.76
N VAL A 905 25.22 -18.44 2.09
CA VAL A 905 26.29 -17.57 2.63
C VAL A 905 25.67 -16.28 3.14
N THR A 906 25.76 -16.02 4.44
CA THR A 906 25.28 -14.78 5.06
C THR A 906 26.41 -13.77 5.21
N PHE A 907 26.28 -12.65 4.50
CA PHE A 907 27.16 -11.49 4.61
C PHE A 907 26.58 -10.45 5.57
N GLY A 908 27.42 -9.96 6.48
CA GLY A 908 27.13 -8.84 7.35
C GLY A 908 27.78 -7.54 6.85
N TYR A 909 27.20 -6.40 7.20
CA TYR A 909 27.82 -5.09 7.02
C TYR A 909 27.46 -4.11 8.14
N GLU A 910 28.38 -3.19 8.43
CA GLU A 910 28.17 -1.97 9.21
C GLU A 910 28.48 -0.78 8.29
N ASN A 911 27.47 0.00 7.91
CA ASN A 911 27.66 1.30 7.27
C ASN A 911 27.70 2.38 8.36
N PRO A 912 28.88 2.99 8.64
CA PRO A 912 29.04 3.97 9.73
C PRO A 912 28.49 5.36 9.40
N ASN A 913 28.13 5.62 8.14
CA ASN A 913 27.72 6.94 7.65
C ASN A 913 26.25 7.23 7.95
N ASP A 914 25.89 8.52 8.07
CA ASP A 914 24.48 8.95 8.25
C ASP A 914 23.61 8.83 6.96
N ALA A 915 24.19 8.39 5.84
CA ALA A 915 23.50 8.09 4.59
C ALA A 915 23.99 6.79 3.93
N ALA A 916 23.25 6.32 2.92
CA ALA A 916 23.45 5.01 2.31
C ALA A 916 24.54 4.98 1.23
N LEU A 917 25.22 3.84 1.07
CA LEU A 917 26.30 3.62 0.10
C LEU A 917 25.91 2.56 -0.94
N THR A 918 26.49 2.62 -2.15
CA THR A 918 26.37 1.54 -3.14
C THR A 918 26.91 0.21 -2.58
N GLY A 919 26.13 -0.86 -2.63
CA GLY A 919 26.46 -2.17 -2.03
C GLY A 919 27.43 -3.06 -2.82
N GLY A 920 28.01 -2.58 -3.93
CA GLY A 920 29.10 -3.29 -4.64
C GLY A 920 28.64 -4.47 -5.48
N GLY A 921 29.41 -5.57 -5.49
CA GLY A 921 29.13 -6.73 -6.33
C GLY A 921 29.97 -7.97 -5.99
N PHE A 922 29.54 -9.16 -6.43
CA PHE A 922 30.37 -10.36 -6.37
C PHE A 922 31.44 -10.34 -7.47
N VAL A 923 32.70 -10.56 -7.10
CA VAL A 923 33.86 -10.50 -8.01
C VAL A 923 34.52 -11.85 -8.28
N GLU A 924 34.29 -12.83 -7.40
CA GLU A 924 34.69 -14.23 -7.54
C GLU A 924 33.63 -15.10 -6.82
N GLY A 925 33.38 -16.32 -7.30
CA GLY A 925 32.34 -17.23 -6.80
C GLY A 925 31.16 -17.42 -7.76
N THR A 926 30.53 -18.59 -7.66
CA THR A 926 29.43 -19.05 -8.52
C THR A 926 28.09 -18.96 -7.77
N THR A 927 27.40 -17.83 -7.91
CA THR A 927 26.03 -17.61 -7.38
C THR A 927 25.10 -17.15 -8.52
N ALA A 928 23.79 -17.34 -8.33
CA ALA A 928 22.74 -16.81 -9.19
C ALA A 928 22.11 -15.52 -8.62
N ASP A 929 22.41 -15.18 -7.37
CA ASP A 929 21.88 -14.01 -6.67
C ASP A 929 22.80 -12.79 -6.85
N GLU A 930 22.22 -11.61 -6.72
CA GLU A 930 22.93 -10.33 -6.69
C GLU A 930 22.96 -9.83 -5.23
N PRO A 931 24.05 -9.19 -4.77
CA PRO A 931 24.11 -8.65 -3.40
C PRO A 931 23.18 -7.43 -3.28
N VAL A 932 23.03 -6.90 -2.07
CA VAL A 932 22.24 -5.68 -1.85
C VAL A 932 22.73 -4.53 -2.73
N ASP A 933 21.82 -3.86 -3.46
CA ASP A 933 22.16 -2.68 -4.28
C ASP A 933 22.71 -1.52 -3.42
N GLU A 934 22.26 -1.43 -2.16
CA GLU A 934 22.48 -0.32 -1.25
C GLU A 934 22.77 -0.82 0.18
N LEU A 935 23.84 -0.31 0.80
CA LEU A 935 24.09 -0.43 2.23
C LEU A 935 23.27 0.61 3.00
N SER A 936 22.20 0.17 3.64
CA SER A 936 21.45 0.99 4.60
C SER A 936 22.34 1.45 5.76
N VAL A 937 21.99 2.56 6.40
CA VAL A 937 22.73 3.12 7.56
C VAL A 937 22.70 2.17 8.75
N GLY A 938 23.87 1.89 9.35
CA GLY A 938 24.05 0.99 10.48
C GLY A 938 24.31 -0.47 10.09
N ASP A 939 23.95 -1.39 10.98
CA ASP A 939 24.11 -2.83 10.81
C ASP A 939 23.08 -3.41 9.81
N GLY A 940 23.52 -4.29 8.90
CA GLY A 940 22.66 -5.02 7.96
C GLY A 940 23.24 -6.39 7.58
N GLU A 941 22.37 -7.31 7.19
CA GLU A 941 22.73 -8.70 6.83
C GLU A 941 21.92 -9.14 5.59
N PHE A 942 22.52 -9.98 4.74
CA PHE A 942 21.83 -10.66 3.65
C PHE A 942 22.45 -12.02 3.32
N THR A 943 21.65 -12.94 2.81
CA THR A 943 22.05 -14.33 2.50
C THR A 943 21.88 -14.60 1.00
N VAL A 944 22.80 -15.37 0.40
CA VAL A 944 22.79 -15.76 -1.02
C VAL A 944 23.14 -17.24 -1.21
N GLU A 945 22.58 -17.88 -2.25
CA GLU A 945 22.90 -19.26 -2.61
C GLU A 945 24.24 -19.32 -3.37
N TRP A 946 25.25 -19.97 -2.80
CA TRP A 946 26.55 -20.23 -3.42
C TRP A 946 26.66 -21.68 -3.89
N ALA A 947 26.89 -21.89 -5.18
CA ALA A 947 26.95 -23.20 -5.83
C ALA A 947 28.33 -23.42 -6.53
N PRO A 948 29.41 -23.67 -5.76
CA PRO A 948 30.78 -23.66 -6.28
C PRO A 948 31.07 -24.70 -7.38
N GLU A 949 31.80 -24.30 -8.44
CA GLU A 949 32.17 -25.22 -9.54
C GLU A 949 33.34 -26.17 -9.17
N ASP A 950 34.19 -25.83 -8.19
CA ASP A 950 35.20 -26.75 -7.64
C ASP A 950 35.56 -26.51 -6.16
N ASP A 951 36.09 -27.58 -5.53
CA ASP A 951 36.58 -27.70 -4.14
C ASP A 951 37.33 -26.45 -3.59
N ALA A 952 38.00 -25.66 -4.45
CA ALA A 952 38.86 -24.55 -4.06
C ALA A 952 38.30 -23.15 -4.41
N GLU A 953 37.05 -23.07 -4.91
CA GLU A 953 36.35 -21.80 -5.14
C GLU A 953 36.06 -21.06 -3.82
N ARG A 954 35.88 -19.74 -3.89
CA ARG A 954 35.41 -18.86 -2.81
C ARG A 954 34.38 -17.89 -3.37
N LEU A 955 33.39 -17.51 -2.57
CA LEU A 955 32.55 -16.36 -2.85
C LEU A 955 33.20 -15.10 -2.27
N ILE A 956 33.34 -14.07 -3.09
CA ILE A 956 33.97 -12.79 -2.72
C ILE A 956 33.05 -11.63 -3.10
N TRP A 957 32.56 -10.93 -2.09
CA TRP A 957 31.83 -9.67 -2.22
C TRP A 957 32.81 -8.50 -2.11
N GLU A 958 32.77 -7.54 -3.05
CA GLU A 958 33.68 -6.39 -3.07
C GLU A 958 32.93 -5.06 -3.33
N ILE A 959 33.26 -4.02 -2.56
CA ILE A 959 32.71 -2.67 -2.65
C ILE A 959 33.81 -1.69 -3.10
N PRO A 960 33.66 -1.04 -4.27
CA PRO A 960 34.71 -0.21 -4.87
C PRO A 960 34.73 1.22 -4.31
N MET A 961 35.64 1.51 -3.39
CA MET A 961 35.79 2.84 -2.77
C MET A 961 36.66 3.84 -3.57
N GLU A 962 37.09 3.49 -4.79
CA GLU A 962 37.95 4.36 -5.64
C GLU A 962 37.28 5.70 -6.00
N SER A 963 35.96 5.75 -6.18
CA SER A 963 35.22 7.00 -6.45
C SER A 963 35.23 7.96 -5.26
N PHE A 964 35.22 7.41 -4.04
CA PHE A 964 35.29 8.14 -2.78
C PHE A 964 36.71 8.57 -2.38
N GLY A 965 37.73 8.22 -3.17
CA GLY A 965 39.11 8.65 -2.96
C GLY A 965 39.99 7.68 -2.17
N TYR A 966 39.52 6.45 -1.90
CA TYR A 966 40.31 5.41 -1.25
C TYR A 966 41.14 4.59 -2.27
N ASP A 967 42.35 4.18 -1.89
CA ASP A 967 43.29 3.42 -2.74
C ASP A 967 42.98 1.89 -2.79
N GLU A 968 42.10 1.38 -1.93
CA GLU A 968 41.76 -0.05 -1.81
C GLU A 968 40.22 -0.23 -1.70
N SER A 969 39.71 -1.40 -2.10
CA SER A 969 38.30 -1.79 -2.00
C SER A 969 38.02 -2.63 -0.76
N VAL A 970 36.84 -2.46 -0.15
CA VAL A 970 36.38 -3.29 0.97
C VAL A 970 35.89 -4.63 0.44
N ARG A 971 36.24 -5.74 1.08
CA ARG A 971 35.86 -7.09 0.64
C ARG A 971 35.52 -8.03 1.80
N ALA A 972 34.59 -8.95 1.57
CA ALA A 972 34.40 -10.16 2.36
C ALA A 972 34.66 -11.39 1.48
N GLU A 973 35.39 -12.39 2.00
CA GLU A 973 35.72 -13.64 1.30
C GLU A 973 35.37 -14.84 2.18
N THR A 974 34.69 -15.86 1.62
CA THR A 974 34.52 -17.16 2.29
C THR A 974 35.85 -17.90 2.40
N GLU A 975 35.92 -18.94 3.24
CA GLU A 975 36.97 -19.97 3.09
C GLU A 975 36.67 -20.85 1.84
N PRO A 976 37.57 -21.75 1.40
CA PRO A 976 37.31 -22.56 0.21
C PRO A 976 36.19 -23.57 0.50
N ALA A 977 35.47 -23.98 -0.55
CA ALA A 977 34.39 -24.96 -0.42
C ALA A 977 34.82 -26.25 0.33
N ASP A 978 36.08 -26.71 0.20
CA ASP A 978 36.60 -27.92 0.87
C ASP A 978 36.90 -27.82 2.38
N GLU A 979 36.71 -26.65 3.01
CA GLU A 979 36.77 -26.49 4.48
C GLU A 979 35.35 -26.45 5.13
N TYR A 980 34.26 -26.52 4.35
CA TYR A 980 32.88 -26.64 4.85
C TYR A 980 32.39 -28.11 4.70
N GLU A 981 31.77 -28.66 5.74
CA GLU A 981 31.34 -30.08 5.77
C GLU A 981 29.83 -30.19 5.46
N ASP A 982 29.46 -30.84 4.34
CA ASP A 982 28.07 -31.19 4.03
C ASP A 982 27.49 -32.13 5.13
N PRO A 983 26.33 -31.82 5.73
CA PRO A 983 25.63 -32.76 6.59
C PRO A 983 25.08 -33.94 5.78
N ILE A 984 24.91 -35.09 6.44
CA ILE A 984 24.37 -36.30 5.80
C ILE A 984 22.86 -36.11 5.59
N GLU A 985 22.42 -36.00 4.32
CA GLU A 985 21.00 -35.99 3.95
C GLU A 985 20.22 -37.13 4.63
N LEU A 986 19.01 -36.82 5.09
CA LEU A 986 18.15 -37.80 5.75
C LEU A 986 17.57 -38.81 4.74
N ASP A 987 18.02 -40.06 4.82
CA ASP A 987 17.62 -41.16 3.92
C ASP A 987 16.85 -42.25 4.69
N VAL A 988 15.87 -42.87 4.04
CA VAL A 988 14.96 -43.86 4.66
C VAL A 988 14.80 -45.10 3.77
N GLU A 989 15.51 -46.18 4.11
CA GLU A 989 15.40 -47.47 3.41
C GLU A 989 14.39 -48.40 4.12
N PHE A 990 13.27 -48.69 3.46
CA PHE A 990 12.35 -49.76 3.86
C PHE A 990 12.92 -51.11 3.40
N VAL A 991 13.70 -51.76 4.27
CA VAL A 991 14.41 -53.01 4.00
C VAL A 991 13.45 -54.17 3.73
N ASP A 992 12.39 -54.28 4.54
CA ASP A 992 11.23 -55.14 4.29
C ASP A 992 10.02 -54.70 5.14
N CYS A 993 8.88 -55.39 5.03
CA CYS A 993 7.64 -55.09 5.77
C CYS A 993 7.78 -55.07 7.30
N SER A 994 8.85 -55.65 7.84
CA SER A 994 9.18 -55.69 9.27
C SER A 994 10.38 -54.84 9.66
N ARG A 995 11.04 -54.14 8.72
CA ARG A 995 12.28 -53.39 8.98
C ARG A 995 12.42 -52.11 8.14
N ALA A 996 12.66 -50.98 8.79
CA ALA A 996 13.03 -49.71 8.16
C ALA A 996 14.32 -49.16 8.79
N GLU A 997 15.18 -48.52 8.00
CA GLU A 997 16.44 -47.93 8.45
C GLU A 997 16.49 -46.45 8.03
N VAL A 998 16.66 -45.56 9.01
CA VAL A 998 16.71 -44.10 8.84
C VAL A 998 18.15 -43.65 9.07
N MET A 999 18.80 -43.06 8.07
CA MET A 999 20.17 -42.55 8.17
C MET A 999 20.16 -41.02 8.20
N GLY A 1000 20.93 -40.41 9.09
CA GLY A 1000 21.05 -38.95 9.17
C GLY A 1000 21.93 -38.47 10.34
N SER A 1001 21.88 -37.16 10.59
CA SER A 1001 22.37 -36.52 11.81
C SER A 1001 21.17 -35.97 12.59
N PHE A 1002 21.15 -36.14 13.92
CA PHE A 1002 20.03 -35.74 14.76
C PHE A 1002 20.45 -35.01 16.05
N GLU A 1003 19.73 -33.95 16.42
CA GLU A 1003 20.03 -33.05 17.54
C GLU A 1003 19.27 -33.37 18.86
N GLU A 1004 19.65 -32.71 19.96
CA GLU A 1004 19.00 -32.88 21.28
C GLU A 1004 17.54 -32.37 21.26
N GLY A 1005 16.59 -33.29 21.38
CA GLY A 1005 15.15 -33.04 21.39
C GLY A 1005 14.41 -33.48 20.13
N GLU A 1006 15.12 -33.88 19.07
CA GLU A 1006 14.49 -34.43 17.87
C GLU A 1006 13.88 -35.82 18.10
N THR A 1007 12.87 -36.18 17.31
CA THR A 1007 12.13 -37.44 17.48
C THR A 1007 11.80 -38.07 16.13
N ILE A 1008 12.13 -39.34 15.96
CA ILE A 1008 11.82 -40.14 14.77
C ILE A 1008 10.75 -41.17 15.15
N ILE A 1009 9.71 -41.33 14.33
CA ILE A 1009 8.55 -42.19 14.65
C ILE A 1009 8.34 -43.25 13.56
N ALA A 1010 8.21 -44.52 13.92
CA ALA A 1010 7.73 -45.55 13.02
C ALA A 1010 6.21 -45.72 13.14
N THR A 1011 5.50 -45.59 12.03
CA THR A 1011 4.08 -45.92 11.94
C THR A 1011 3.92 -47.37 11.47
N THR A 1012 3.14 -48.15 12.20
CA THR A 1012 2.79 -49.53 11.82
C THR A 1012 1.29 -49.72 11.71
N ALA A 1013 0.87 -50.63 10.84
CA ALA A 1013 -0.49 -51.14 10.74
C ALA A 1013 -0.51 -52.66 11.01
N PHE A 1014 -1.62 -53.15 11.56
CA PHE A 1014 -1.73 -54.51 12.06
C PHE A 1014 -3.20 -54.95 12.15
N TYR A 1015 -3.46 -56.25 12.24
CA TYR A 1015 -4.79 -56.78 12.54
C TYR A 1015 -4.84 -57.42 13.92
N GLU A 1016 -5.92 -57.14 14.66
CA GLU A 1016 -6.31 -57.83 15.90
C GLU A 1016 -7.70 -58.45 15.75
N SER A 1017 -8.15 -59.23 16.74
CA SER A 1017 -9.52 -59.76 16.83
C SER A 1017 -10.64 -58.70 16.62
N GLY A 1018 -10.35 -57.40 16.77
CA GLY A 1018 -11.27 -56.29 16.50
C GLY A 1018 -11.22 -55.68 15.10
N GLY A 1019 -10.34 -56.15 14.21
CA GLY A 1019 -10.11 -55.60 12.87
C GLY A 1019 -8.77 -54.85 12.73
N LEU A 1020 -8.70 -53.95 11.74
CA LEU A 1020 -7.50 -53.15 11.42
C LEU A 1020 -7.16 -52.09 12.49
N GLY A 1021 -5.90 -52.07 12.95
CA GLY A 1021 -5.33 -51.09 13.85
C GLY A 1021 -4.07 -50.40 13.29
N ASN A 1022 -3.65 -49.30 13.93
CA ASN A 1022 -2.36 -48.63 13.66
C ASN A 1022 -1.79 -47.97 14.92
N THR A 1023 -0.48 -47.69 14.90
CA THR A 1023 0.31 -47.19 16.05
C THR A 1023 0.90 -45.80 15.84
N MET A 1024 0.22 -44.92 15.09
CA MET A 1024 0.74 -43.59 14.74
C MET A 1024 1.04 -42.76 16.00
N GLY A 1025 2.33 -42.50 16.26
CA GLY A 1025 2.80 -41.78 17.44
C GLY A 1025 3.08 -42.64 18.69
N GLU A 1026 3.07 -43.97 18.60
CA GLU A 1026 3.36 -44.87 19.75
C GLU A 1026 4.81 -45.38 19.77
N TYR A 1027 5.43 -45.63 18.62
CA TYR A 1027 6.81 -46.14 18.52
C TYR A 1027 7.75 -45.06 18.01
N ALA A 1028 8.40 -44.37 18.95
CA ALA A 1028 9.24 -43.21 18.67
C ALA A 1028 10.57 -43.30 19.45
N ILE A 1029 11.62 -42.66 18.94
CA ILE A 1029 12.91 -42.51 19.61
C ILE A 1029 13.24 -41.02 19.70
N ALA A 1030 13.49 -40.53 20.91
CA ALA A 1030 13.84 -39.12 21.16
C ALA A 1030 15.35 -38.98 21.43
N VAL A 1031 16.04 -38.19 20.60
CA VAL A 1031 17.48 -37.98 20.72
C VAL A 1031 17.77 -37.04 21.89
N GLY A 1032 18.70 -37.43 22.77
CA GLY A 1032 18.97 -36.77 24.05
C GLY A 1032 18.18 -37.35 25.25
N ASP A 1033 17.00 -37.93 25.04
CA ASP A 1033 16.19 -38.56 26.10
C ASP A 1033 16.34 -40.10 26.11
N ASP A 1034 16.33 -40.76 24.95
CA ASP A 1034 16.50 -42.22 24.79
C ASP A 1034 17.94 -42.65 24.42
N VAL A 1035 18.70 -41.78 23.75
CA VAL A 1035 20.08 -42.00 23.26
C VAL A 1035 20.94 -40.74 23.41
N ASP A 1036 22.27 -40.88 23.58
CA ASP A 1036 23.19 -39.72 23.68
C ASP A 1036 23.13 -38.84 22.40
N ALA A 1037 23.15 -37.50 22.57
CA ALA A 1037 23.08 -36.51 21.49
C ALA A 1037 24.44 -35.77 21.26
N PRO A 1038 24.73 -35.28 20.04
CA PRO A 1038 24.01 -35.55 18.78
C PRO A 1038 24.19 -36.99 18.31
N LEU A 1039 23.24 -37.49 17.51
CA LEU A 1039 23.26 -38.85 16.96
C LEU A 1039 23.58 -38.80 15.46
N GLU A 1040 24.83 -39.10 15.12
CA GLU A 1040 25.27 -39.33 13.73
C GLU A 1040 25.18 -40.83 13.40
N GLY A 1041 24.28 -41.26 12.51
CA GLY A 1041 24.23 -42.66 12.06
C GLY A 1041 22.86 -43.16 11.63
N THR A 1042 22.62 -44.46 11.84
CA THR A 1042 21.41 -45.19 11.40
C THR A 1042 20.52 -45.58 12.58
N VAL A 1043 19.26 -45.17 12.53
CA VAL A 1043 18.17 -45.60 13.41
C VAL A 1043 17.37 -46.68 12.69
N ALA A 1044 17.51 -47.93 13.12
CA ALA A 1044 16.75 -49.06 12.60
C ALA A 1044 15.49 -49.30 13.44
N PHE A 1045 14.34 -49.44 12.78
CA PHE A 1045 13.09 -49.93 13.37
C PHE A 1045 12.85 -51.36 12.90
N GLU A 1046 12.59 -52.31 13.81
CA GLU A 1046 12.46 -53.74 13.49
C GLU A 1046 11.32 -54.40 14.31
N VAL A 1047 10.45 -55.19 13.68
CA VAL A 1047 9.34 -55.88 14.38
C VAL A 1047 9.85 -57.11 15.16
N GLY A 1048 9.60 -57.13 16.47
CA GLY A 1048 10.12 -58.10 17.43
C GLY A 1048 9.13 -58.48 18.56
N ASP A 1049 9.67 -58.98 19.68
CA ASP A 1049 8.89 -59.59 20.78
C ASP A 1049 8.33 -58.55 21.80
N GLU A 1050 9.04 -57.46 22.08
CA GLU A 1050 8.63 -56.40 23.02
C GLU A 1050 9.24 -55.04 22.64
N TYR A 1051 8.60 -53.93 23.03
CA TYR A 1051 9.10 -52.59 22.70
C TYR A 1051 10.40 -52.25 23.45
N THR A 1052 11.50 -52.06 22.73
CA THR A 1052 12.79 -51.64 23.31
C THR A 1052 13.56 -50.69 22.40
N ILE A 1053 14.40 -49.83 23.00
CA ILE A 1053 15.38 -48.99 22.30
C ILE A 1053 16.78 -49.42 22.77
N THR A 1054 17.72 -49.60 21.84
CA THR A 1054 19.09 -50.06 22.11
C THR A 1054 20.10 -49.33 21.21
N GLU A 1055 21.06 -48.62 21.82
CA GLU A 1055 22.23 -48.06 21.12
C GLU A 1055 23.10 -49.16 20.49
N THR A 1056 23.63 -48.90 19.29
CA THR A 1056 24.47 -49.84 18.52
C THR A 1056 25.86 -49.26 18.23
N GLU A 1057 26.71 -49.96 17.45
CA GLU A 1057 27.98 -49.38 16.95
C GLU A 1057 27.76 -48.50 15.70
N GLU A 1058 26.53 -48.40 15.17
CA GLU A 1058 26.15 -47.75 13.90
C GLU A 1058 25.01 -46.72 14.07
N GLY A 1059 24.49 -46.53 15.29
CA GLY A 1059 23.36 -45.66 15.62
C GLY A 1059 22.45 -46.29 16.69
N ALA A 1060 21.17 -46.52 16.39
CA ALA A 1060 20.19 -47.11 17.32
C ALA A 1060 19.32 -48.21 16.68
N LEU A 1061 18.74 -49.08 17.51
CA LEU A 1061 17.74 -50.09 17.15
C LEU A 1061 16.50 -49.93 18.02
N VAL A 1062 15.33 -49.85 17.40
CA VAL A 1062 14.00 -49.80 18.03
C VAL A 1062 13.25 -51.08 17.67
N GLU A 1063 13.08 -51.97 18.64
CA GLU A 1063 12.24 -53.17 18.48
C GLU A 1063 10.76 -52.80 18.70
N ILE A 1064 9.88 -53.20 17.78
CA ILE A 1064 8.44 -52.91 17.76
C ILE A 1064 7.64 -54.21 18.02
N PRO A 1065 6.72 -54.27 19.00
CA PRO A 1065 6.03 -55.52 19.32
C PRO A 1065 5.06 -55.97 18.22
N ILE A 1066 5.07 -57.27 17.92
CA ILE A 1066 4.11 -57.91 17.02
C ILE A 1066 2.70 -58.04 17.66
N SER A 1067 1.65 -57.76 16.88
CA SER A 1067 0.24 -57.90 17.29
C SER A 1067 -0.33 -59.31 16.98
N GLU A 1068 -1.63 -59.54 17.25
CA GLU A 1068 -2.27 -60.87 17.27
C GLU A 1068 -2.19 -61.63 15.94
N PHE A 1069 -2.37 -60.95 14.80
CA PHE A 1069 -2.24 -61.55 13.46
C PHE A 1069 -0.95 -61.14 12.72
N GLY A 1070 -0.23 -60.14 13.23
CA GLY A 1070 1.02 -59.62 12.66
C GLY A 1070 1.06 -58.10 12.61
N THR A 1071 2.26 -57.52 12.43
CA THR A 1071 2.49 -56.07 12.37
C THR A 1071 3.37 -55.74 11.17
N ALA A 1072 3.01 -54.71 10.41
CA ALA A 1072 3.76 -54.21 9.25
C ALA A 1072 4.12 -52.72 9.41
N ILE A 1073 5.35 -52.34 9.09
CA ILE A 1073 5.79 -50.94 9.08
C ILE A 1073 5.25 -50.27 7.81
N THR A 1074 4.39 -49.26 7.96
CA THR A 1074 3.72 -48.58 6.86
C THR A 1074 4.28 -47.19 6.55
N GLY A 1075 5.17 -46.67 7.40
CA GLY A 1075 5.95 -45.47 7.11
C GLY A 1075 6.76 -44.98 8.30
N VAL A 1076 7.56 -43.94 8.06
CA VAL A 1076 8.34 -43.20 9.06
C VAL A 1076 7.88 -41.74 9.05
N SER A 1077 7.84 -41.12 10.23
CA SER A 1077 7.75 -39.67 10.40
C SER A 1077 9.12 -39.14 10.83
N SER A 1078 9.69 -38.20 10.07
CA SER A 1078 10.92 -37.48 10.46
C SER A 1078 10.65 -36.44 11.57
N PRO A 1079 11.70 -35.79 12.13
CA PRO A 1079 11.53 -34.66 13.06
C PRO A 1079 10.75 -33.46 12.46
N GLU A 1080 10.80 -33.27 11.14
CA GLU A 1080 10.10 -32.19 10.43
C GLU A 1080 8.64 -32.52 10.11
N ALA A 1081 8.23 -33.80 10.25
CA ALA A 1081 6.90 -34.26 9.86
C ALA A 1081 5.79 -33.52 10.61
N VAL A 1082 4.75 -33.09 9.89
CA VAL A 1082 3.59 -32.44 10.51
C VAL A 1082 2.99 -33.39 11.57
N PRO A 1083 2.75 -32.95 12.83
CA PRO A 1083 2.34 -33.85 13.91
C PRO A 1083 1.09 -34.67 13.57
N GLY A 1084 1.25 -35.99 13.48
CA GLY A 1084 0.20 -36.92 13.06
C GLY A 1084 0.14 -37.19 11.54
N SER A 1085 1.25 -36.97 10.83
CA SER A 1085 1.42 -37.33 9.41
C SER A 1085 2.61 -38.26 9.19
N ILE A 1086 2.67 -38.86 8.01
CA ILE A 1086 3.82 -39.63 7.51
C ILE A 1086 4.36 -38.86 6.30
N ASP A 1087 5.63 -38.45 6.35
CA ASP A 1087 6.37 -37.83 5.25
C ASP A 1087 7.17 -38.86 4.44
N TYR A 1088 7.65 -39.93 5.08
CA TYR A 1088 8.28 -41.09 4.42
C TYR A 1088 7.35 -42.32 4.46
N PRO A 1089 6.32 -42.43 3.58
CA PRO A 1089 5.46 -43.60 3.51
C PRO A 1089 6.20 -44.81 2.91
N ASN A 1090 5.97 -46.01 3.46
CA ASN A 1090 6.51 -47.24 2.89
C ASN A 1090 5.86 -47.49 1.51
N PRO A 1091 6.63 -47.53 0.40
CA PRO A 1091 6.07 -47.73 -0.94
C PRO A 1091 5.37 -49.08 -1.14
N ASP A 1092 5.79 -50.11 -0.40
CA ASP A 1092 5.15 -51.44 -0.39
C ASP A 1092 4.15 -51.61 0.77
N GLY A 1093 3.90 -50.57 1.57
CA GLY A 1093 3.15 -50.63 2.84
C GLY A 1093 1.74 -51.24 2.74
N ALA A 1094 1.05 -51.09 1.60
CA ALA A 1094 -0.25 -51.72 1.34
C ALA A 1094 -0.13 -53.24 1.14
N ALA A 1095 0.89 -53.71 0.41
CA ALA A 1095 1.16 -55.13 0.22
C ALA A 1095 1.68 -55.76 1.53
N CYS A 1096 2.50 -55.02 2.29
CA CYS A 1096 2.94 -55.43 3.62
C CYS A 1096 1.78 -55.61 4.61
N LEU A 1097 0.71 -54.81 4.49
CA LEU A 1097 -0.51 -54.99 5.27
C LEU A 1097 -1.35 -56.19 4.80
N GLU A 1098 -1.36 -56.49 3.49
CA GLU A 1098 -1.98 -57.71 2.95
C GLU A 1098 -1.26 -58.99 3.42
N ASP A 1099 0.08 -58.96 3.54
CA ASP A 1099 0.90 -60.10 4.02
C ASP A 1099 0.70 -60.43 5.52
N VAL A 1100 0.20 -59.49 6.35
CA VAL A 1100 -0.12 -59.72 7.79
C VAL A 1100 -1.62 -59.87 8.07
N ARG A 1101 -2.42 -60.10 7.02
CA ARG A 1101 -3.88 -60.27 7.09
C ARG A 1101 -4.27 -61.67 7.60
N PRO A 1102 -5.26 -61.80 8.50
CA PRO A 1102 -5.75 -63.11 8.92
C PRO A 1102 -6.42 -63.87 7.77
N GLU A 1103 -6.14 -65.18 7.66
CA GLU A 1103 -6.72 -66.06 6.63
C GLU A 1103 -8.24 -66.23 6.81
N LEU A 1104 -8.99 -66.29 5.70
CA LEU A 1104 -10.45 -66.49 5.71
C LEU A 1104 -10.86 -67.81 6.40
N PRO A 1105 -11.86 -67.81 7.30
CA PRO A 1105 -12.40 -69.03 7.90
C PRO A 1105 -13.24 -69.82 6.88
N VAL A 1106 -13.19 -71.15 6.98
CA VAL A 1106 -14.01 -72.06 6.15
C VAL A 1106 -15.28 -72.41 6.90
N ILE A 1107 -16.44 -72.40 6.23
CA ILE A 1107 -17.74 -72.79 6.83
C ILE A 1107 -18.51 -73.83 5.99
N ASP A 1108 -19.27 -74.70 6.67
CA ASP A 1108 -20.07 -75.74 6.02
C ASP A 1108 -21.33 -76.16 6.81
N VAL A 1109 -22.17 -77.01 6.20
CA VAL A 1109 -23.36 -77.61 6.82
C VAL A 1109 -23.05 -79.08 7.19
N VAL A 1110 -22.85 -79.33 8.48
CA VAL A 1110 -22.41 -80.61 9.04
C VAL A 1110 -23.55 -81.64 9.11
N ASP A 1111 -24.75 -81.22 9.52
CA ASP A 1111 -25.95 -82.05 9.54
C ASP A 1111 -27.22 -81.20 9.36
N ALA A 1112 -28.26 -81.79 8.75
CA ALA A 1112 -29.59 -81.21 8.68
C ALA A 1112 -30.63 -82.32 8.96
N THR A 1113 -31.17 -82.34 10.18
CA THR A 1113 -32.06 -83.40 10.67
C THR A 1113 -33.51 -82.89 10.79
N PRO A 1114 -34.46 -83.44 10.00
CA PRO A 1114 -35.89 -83.13 10.15
C PRO A 1114 -36.43 -83.44 11.55
N THR A 1115 -37.12 -82.47 12.16
CA THR A 1115 -37.77 -82.63 13.47
C THR A 1115 -39.27 -82.93 13.31
N GLY A 1116 -40.06 -82.75 14.37
CA GLY A 1116 -41.52 -82.82 14.28
C GLY A 1116 -42.19 -81.49 13.94
N GLU A 1117 -41.45 -80.38 14.01
CA GLU A 1117 -41.98 -79.00 13.97
C GLU A 1117 -41.10 -78.05 13.13
N GLY A 1118 -39.93 -78.51 12.63
CA GLY A 1118 -38.96 -77.78 11.79
C GLY A 1118 -37.81 -78.69 11.31
N ILE A 1119 -36.63 -78.12 11.01
CA ILE A 1119 -35.37 -78.84 10.71
C ILE A 1119 -34.28 -78.33 11.67
N ASP A 1120 -33.59 -79.23 12.38
CA ASP A 1120 -32.39 -78.90 13.15
C ASP A 1120 -31.20 -78.83 12.17
N VAL A 1121 -30.61 -77.65 11.95
CA VAL A 1121 -29.45 -77.46 11.07
C VAL A 1121 -28.21 -77.19 11.92
N THR A 1122 -27.13 -77.95 11.70
CA THR A 1122 -25.83 -77.75 12.35
C THR A 1122 -24.83 -77.22 11.34
N PHE A 1123 -24.33 -76.02 11.59
CA PHE A 1123 -23.24 -75.41 10.83
C PHE A 1123 -21.90 -75.69 11.52
N GLY A 1124 -20.85 -75.84 10.73
CA GLY A 1124 -19.47 -76.00 11.17
C GLY A 1124 -18.60 -74.85 10.65
N TYR A 1125 -17.52 -74.56 11.37
CA TYR A 1125 -16.46 -73.66 10.92
C TYR A 1125 -15.06 -74.19 11.26
N GLU A 1126 -14.07 -73.82 10.45
CA GLU A 1126 -12.64 -73.98 10.71
C GLU A 1126 -11.99 -72.59 10.58
N ASN A 1127 -11.65 -71.96 11.71
CA ASN A 1127 -10.82 -70.74 11.71
C ASN A 1127 -9.34 -71.16 11.67
N PRO A 1128 -8.58 -70.87 10.59
CA PRO A 1128 -7.20 -71.30 10.44
C PRO A 1128 -6.20 -70.49 11.29
N ASN A 1129 -6.59 -69.31 11.78
CA ASN A 1129 -5.71 -68.39 12.50
C ASN A 1129 -5.43 -68.84 13.95
N ASP A 1130 -4.31 -68.40 14.52
CA ASP A 1130 -3.96 -68.67 15.93
C ASP A 1130 -4.80 -67.83 16.94
N GLY A 1131 -5.49 -66.79 16.47
CA GLY A 1131 -6.35 -65.87 17.25
C GLY A 1131 -7.86 -66.01 16.97
N SER A 1132 -8.69 -65.37 17.81
CA SER A 1132 -10.16 -65.32 17.62
C SER A 1132 -10.52 -64.27 16.56
N LEU A 1133 -11.37 -64.60 15.58
CA LEU A 1133 -11.96 -63.59 14.71
C LEU A 1133 -13.30 -63.14 15.29
N ALA A 1134 -13.42 -61.88 15.74
CA ALA A 1134 -14.74 -61.29 15.94
C ALA A 1134 -15.31 -60.90 14.56
N VAL A 1135 -16.56 -61.29 14.29
CA VAL A 1135 -17.18 -61.15 12.97
C VAL A 1135 -18.63 -60.71 13.11
N THR A 1136 -19.13 -59.99 12.10
CA THR A 1136 -20.58 -59.90 11.88
C THR A 1136 -20.98 -61.13 11.07
N SER A 1137 -21.99 -61.88 11.49
CA SER A 1137 -22.55 -62.96 10.67
C SER A 1137 -24.07 -62.99 10.74
N GLU A 1138 -24.73 -63.39 9.66
CA GLU A 1138 -26.18 -63.41 9.57
C GLU A 1138 -26.73 -64.54 8.69
N PHE A 1139 -28.05 -64.78 8.78
CA PHE A 1139 -28.76 -65.73 7.93
C PHE A 1139 -29.44 -64.98 6.76
N VAL A 1140 -28.72 -64.81 5.65
CA VAL A 1140 -29.16 -64.00 4.48
C VAL A 1140 -30.33 -64.61 3.70
N GLU A 1141 -30.52 -65.93 3.78
CA GLU A 1141 -31.69 -66.64 3.25
C GLU A 1141 -32.17 -67.66 4.29
N GLY A 1142 -33.49 -67.83 4.41
CA GLY A 1142 -34.12 -68.82 5.29
C GLY A 1142 -34.83 -68.26 6.52
N THR A 1143 -35.71 -69.06 7.12
CA THR A 1143 -36.61 -68.64 8.21
C THR A 1143 -36.31 -69.35 9.54
N THR A 1144 -35.28 -68.87 10.24
CA THR A 1144 -34.99 -69.22 11.63
C THR A 1144 -35.31 -68.05 12.58
N ALA A 1145 -35.28 -68.33 13.89
CA ALA A 1145 -35.41 -67.35 14.97
C ALA A 1145 -34.19 -67.36 15.93
N ASP A 1146 -33.17 -68.18 15.62
CA ASP A 1146 -31.89 -68.20 16.33
C ASP A 1146 -30.89 -67.27 15.63
N GLU A 1147 -30.00 -66.65 16.40
CA GLU A 1147 -28.91 -65.79 15.91
C GLU A 1147 -27.64 -66.66 15.71
N PRO A 1148 -26.83 -66.43 14.66
CA PRO A 1148 -25.56 -67.14 14.45
C PRO A 1148 -24.45 -66.62 15.38
N VAL A 1149 -23.23 -67.13 15.22
CA VAL A 1149 -22.06 -66.79 16.09
C VAL A 1149 -21.37 -65.49 15.67
N ASP A 1150 -20.91 -64.74 16.67
CA ASP A 1150 -20.21 -63.44 16.56
C ASP A 1150 -18.70 -63.51 16.90
N ASP A 1151 -18.23 -64.64 17.45
CA ASP A 1151 -16.80 -64.98 17.64
C ASP A 1151 -16.50 -66.35 17.01
N LEU A 1152 -15.48 -66.37 16.15
CA LEU A 1152 -14.90 -67.59 15.57
C LEU A 1152 -13.58 -67.88 16.28
N SER A 1153 -13.66 -68.64 17.37
CA SER A 1153 -12.49 -69.14 18.10
C SER A 1153 -11.59 -70.01 17.22
N ALA A 1154 -10.26 -69.87 17.34
CA ALA A 1154 -9.28 -70.62 16.56
C ALA A 1154 -9.52 -72.15 16.51
N GLY A 1155 -9.50 -72.74 15.31
CA GLY A 1155 -9.75 -74.17 15.04
C GLY A 1155 -11.20 -74.52 14.68
N ASP A 1156 -11.59 -75.79 14.93
CA ASP A 1156 -12.92 -76.31 14.62
C ASP A 1156 -14.01 -75.81 15.59
N GLY A 1157 -15.14 -75.32 15.04
CA GLY A 1157 -16.37 -74.97 15.78
C GLY A 1157 -17.64 -75.56 15.15
N GLU A 1158 -18.69 -75.78 15.97
CA GLU A 1158 -20.02 -76.25 15.53
C GLU A 1158 -21.13 -75.53 16.31
N PHE A 1159 -22.22 -75.14 15.66
CA PHE A 1159 -23.46 -74.67 16.31
C PHE A 1159 -24.72 -75.15 15.58
N THR A 1160 -25.84 -75.25 16.30
CA THR A 1160 -27.12 -75.80 15.78
C THR A 1160 -28.26 -74.80 15.98
N VAL A 1161 -29.08 -74.60 14.94
CA VAL A 1161 -30.25 -73.70 14.91
C VAL A 1161 -31.53 -74.42 14.49
N GLU A 1162 -32.69 -73.95 14.95
CA GLU A 1162 -34.02 -74.45 14.54
C GLU A 1162 -34.52 -73.66 13.31
N TRP A 1163 -34.61 -74.33 12.16
CA TRP A 1163 -35.13 -73.77 10.91
C TRP A 1163 -36.60 -74.14 10.71
N THR A 1164 -37.44 -73.17 10.36
CA THR A 1164 -38.91 -73.35 10.22
C THR A 1164 -39.44 -72.98 8.83
N PRO A 1165 -38.97 -73.65 7.75
CA PRO A 1165 -39.20 -73.25 6.37
C PRO A 1165 -40.69 -73.11 6.00
N VAL A 1166 -41.01 -72.09 5.20
CA VAL A 1166 -42.37 -71.74 4.80
C VAL A 1166 -42.86 -72.52 3.59
N ASP A 1167 -41.95 -73.01 2.75
CA ASP A 1167 -42.21 -73.92 1.64
C ASP A 1167 -41.03 -74.88 1.38
N GLY A 1168 -41.15 -75.74 0.36
CA GLY A 1168 -40.16 -76.78 0.05
C GLY A 1168 -38.99 -76.36 -0.85
N ASP A 1169 -39.00 -75.15 -1.40
CA ASP A 1169 -37.95 -74.62 -2.27
C ASP A 1169 -36.96 -73.70 -1.50
N GLU A 1170 -37.35 -73.21 -0.31
CA GLU A 1170 -36.50 -72.45 0.64
C GLU A 1170 -35.22 -73.20 1.06
N GLN A 1171 -34.10 -72.47 1.23
CA GLN A 1171 -32.86 -72.92 1.88
C GLN A 1171 -32.57 -72.04 3.11
N LEU A 1172 -31.68 -72.51 4.00
CA LEU A 1172 -31.04 -71.67 5.02
C LEU A 1172 -29.60 -71.40 4.58
N VAL A 1173 -29.18 -70.13 4.60
CA VAL A 1173 -27.85 -69.69 4.16
C VAL A 1173 -27.24 -68.80 5.24
N TRP A 1174 -26.06 -69.20 5.72
CA TRP A 1174 -25.23 -68.45 6.67
C TRP A 1174 -24.09 -67.74 5.92
N GLU A 1175 -23.88 -66.46 6.24
CA GLU A 1175 -22.84 -65.60 5.64
C GLU A 1175 -22.06 -64.89 6.75
N ILE A 1176 -20.75 -64.72 6.56
CA ILE A 1176 -19.85 -64.01 7.49
C ILE A 1176 -19.26 -62.78 6.78
N ASP A 1177 -19.56 -61.60 7.31
CA ASP A 1177 -18.96 -60.33 6.89
C ASP A 1177 -17.54 -60.22 7.47
N MET A 1178 -16.57 -60.14 6.55
CA MET A 1178 -15.13 -60.06 6.83
C MET A 1178 -14.56 -58.65 6.62
N SER A 1179 -15.39 -57.62 6.44
CA SER A 1179 -14.95 -56.23 6.17
C SER A 1179 -14.12 -55.59 7.29
N ASN A 1180 -14.25 -56.06 8.54
CA ASN A 1180 -13.35 -55.67 9.65
C ASN A 1180 -11.86 -55.99 9.36
N TYR A 1181 -11.61 -56.96 8.47
CA TYR A 1181 -10.30 -57.39 7.99
C TYR A 1181 -10.10 -57.00 6.51
N ASP A 1182 -10.78 -55.91 6.09
CA ASP A 1182 -10.71 -55.25 4.78
C ASP A 1182 -11.19 -56.13 3.58
N TYR A 1183 -11.77 -57.30 3.82
CA TYR A 1183 -12.09 -58.27 2.76
C TYR A 1183 -13.31 -57.86 1.92
N ASP A 1184 -13.16 -57.95 0.60
CA ASP A 1184 -14.22 -57.71 -0.38
C ASP A 1184 -15.41 -58.65 -0.20
N ALA A 1185 -16.63 -58.13 -0.42
CA ALA A 1185 -17.88 -58.89 -0.24
C ALA A 1185 -18.06 -60.06 -1.22
N GLU A 1186 -17.23 -60.16 -2.28
CA GLU A 1186 -17.20 -61.33 -3.17
C GLU A 1186 -16.37 -62.51 -2.59
N GLU A 1187 -15.60 -62.28 -1.52
CA GLU A 1187 -14.75 -63.29 -0.86
C GLU A 1187 -15.31 -63.80 0.48
N TRP A 1188 -16.41 -63.21 0.96
CA TRP A 1188 -17.02 -63.55 2.25
C TRP A 1188 -17.46 -65.03 2.34
N PRO A 1189 -17.18 -65.74 3.45
CA PRO A 1189 -17.56 -67.14 3.61
C PRO A 1189 -19.09 -67.34 3.66
N VAL A 1190 -19.61 -68.25 2.82
CA VAL A 1190 -21.05 -68.58 2.74
C VAL A 1190 -21.29 -70.10 2.79
N ALA A 1191 -22.20 -70.54 3.67
CA ALA A 1191 -22.65 -71.93 3.78
C ALA A 1191 -24.17 -72.05 3.56
N SER A 1192 -24.60 -72.88 2.61
CA SER A 1192 -26.02 -73.10 2.28
C SER A 1192 -26.47 -74.54 2.51
N THR A 1193 -27.70 -74.72 3.01
CA THR A 1193 -28.36 -76.03 3.05
C THR A 1193 -28.84 -76.44 1.66
N ALA A 1194 -29.18 -77.72 1.48
CA ALA A 1194 -30.12 -78.12 0.42
C ALA A 1194 -31.52 -77.55 0.73
N THR A 1195 -32.45 -77.59 -0.24
CA THR A 1195 -33.80 -77.04 -0.01
C THR A 1195 -34.58 -77.87 1.01
N ALA A 1196 -35.52 -77.24 1.71
CA ALA A 1196 -36.33 -77.88 2.75
C ALA A 1196 -37.03 -79.15 2.25
N GLY A 1197 -37.53 -79.16 1.00
CA GLY A 1197 -38.18 -80.30 0.36
C GLY A 1197 -37.24 -81.43 -0.08
N GLU A 1198 -35.94 -81.16 -0.28
CA GLU A 1198 -34.94 -82.21 -0.48
C GLU A 1198 -34.53 -82.87 0.85
N ILE A 1199 -34.58 -82.13 1.96
CA ILE A 1199 -34.22 -82.58 3.31
C ILE A 1199 -35.38 -83.34 3.99
N ASP A 1200 -36.60 -82.79 3.98
CA ASP A 1200 -37.84 -83.52 4.26
C ASP A 1200 -38.91 -83.28 3.17
N PRO A 1201 -39.24 -84.31 2.36
CA PRO A 1201 -40.33 -84.25 1.38
C PRO A 1201 -41.73 -83.93 1.94
N SER A 1202 -41.91 -83.85 3.26
CA SER A 1202 -43.18 -83.39 3.85
C SER A 1202 -43.51 -81.92 3.52
N PHE A 1203 -42.50 -81.07 3.30
CA PHE A 1203 -42.66 -79.67 2.87
C PHE A 1203 -43.07 -79.53 1.39
N SER A 1204 -43.04 -80.61 0.60
CA SER A 1204 -43.33 -80.59 -0.84
C SER A 1204 -44.80 -80.87 -1.24
N GLU A 1205 -45.76 -81.01 -0.30
CA GLU A 1205 -47.17 -81.35 -0.59
C GLU A 1205 -48.21 -80.24 -0.22
N GLU A 1206 -48.11 -79.05 -0.81
CA GLU A 1206 -49.26 -78.10 -0.92
C GLU A 1206 -50.02 -78.31 -2.26
N GLY A 1207 -51.35 -78.12 -2.25
CA GLY A 1207 -52.26 -78.74 -3.24
C GLY A 1207 -52.85 -77.85 -4.35
N GLU A 1208 -53.13 -78.45 -5.53
CA GLU A 1208 -53.77 -77.79 -6.68
C GLU A 1208 -55.13 -77.12 -6.36
N PRO A 1209 -55.36 -75.84 -6.75
CA PRO A 1209 -56.66 -75.17 -6.59
C PRO A 1209 -57.65 -75.53 -7.71
N THR A 1210 -58.91 -75.76 -7.35
CA THR A 1210 -59.99 -76.12 -8.31
C THR A 1210 -60.83 -74.92 -8.78
N GLU A 1211 -61.08 -74.82 -10.10
CA GLU A 1211 -61.98 -73.84 -10.74
C GLU A 1211 -63.40 -73.75 -10.13
N PRO A 1212 -64.03 -72.56 -10.23
CA PRO A 1212 -65.39 -72.52 -10.78
C PRO A 1212 -65.67 -71.39 -11.82
N GLU A 1213 -66.77 -71.56 -12.54
CA GLU A 1213 -67.16 -70.94 -13.84
C GLU A 1213 -67.37 -69.40 -13.89
N THR A 1214 -67.22 -68.83 -15.10
CA THR A 1214 -67.60 -67.46 -15.51
C THR A 1214 -69.11 -67.26 -15.65
N PRO A 1215 -69.60 -66.00 -15.72
CA PRO A 1215 -70.18 -65.56 -17.01
C PRO A 1215 -70.09 -64.04 -17.36
N ASP A 1216 -70.44 -63.77 -18.63
CA ASP A 1216 -70.93 -62.51 -19.25
C ASP A 1216 -69.95 -61.38 -19.67
N ASP A 1217 -69.95 -61.16 -20.99
CA ASP A 1217 -69.37 -60.11 -21.87
C ASP A 1217 -70.58 -59.25 -22.40
N PRO A 1218 -70.54 -58.23 -23.32
CA PRO A 1218 -69.44 -57.63 -24.12
C PRO A 1218 -69.53 -56.06 -24.20
N PRO A 1219 -69.30 -55.34 -25.33
CA PRO A 1219 -68.00 -54.72 -25.68
C PRO A 1219 -68.09 -53.23 -26.12
N THR A 1220 -66.96 -52.59 -26.49
CA THR A 1220 -66.76 -51.75 -27.72
C THR A 1220 -65.38 -51.05 -27.72
N GLY A 1221 -64.71 -50.88 -28.87
CA GLY A 1221 -63.45 -50.09 -28.93
C GLY A 1221 -62.54 -50.17 -30.18
N GLU A 1222 -63.03 -50.48 -31.39
CA GLU A 1222 -62.16 -50.54 -32.59
C GLU A 1222 -61.76 -49.16 -33.15
N SER A 1223 -60.47 -48.93 -33.47
CA SER A 1223 -60.01 -48.19 -34.66
C SER A 1223 -58.52 -48.45 -35.00
N PRO A 1224 -58.09 -48.31 -36.28
CA PRO A 1224 -57.05 -49.21 -36.82
C PRO A 1224 -55.86 -48.59 -37.61
N PHE A 1225 -54.79 -49.40 -37.76
CA PHE A 1225 -53.85 -49.50 -38.90
C PHE A 1225 -52.95 -48.31 -39.32
N ASN A 1226 -51.65 -48.43 -39.04
CA ASN A 1226 -50.54 -48.80 -39.96
C ASN A 1226 -49.29 -49.10 -39.08
N GLY A 1227 -48.26 -49.90 -39.42
CA GLY A 1227 -47.80 -50.46 -40.70
C GLY A 1227 -46.50 -49.76 -41.13
N ASP A 1228 -45.32 -50.38 -41.25
CA ASP A 1228 -44.94 -51.82 -41.17
C ASP A 1228 -43.44 -51.99 -40.73
N ASP A 1229 -43.09 -53.19 -40.23
CA ASP A 1229 -41.84 -54.02 -40.36
C ASP A 1229 -40.52 -53.47 -41.00
N PRO A 1230 -39.33 -54.12 -40.79
CA PRO A 1230 -38.83 -54.89 -39.64
C PRO A 1230 -37.28 -54.81 -39.40
N PHE A 1231 -36.79 -55.67 -38.49
CA PHE A 1231 -35.45 -56.24 -38.21
C PHE A 1231 -34.25 -56.15 -39.20
N ASP A 1232 -33.06 -56.32 -38.57
CA ASP A 1232 -31.76 -56.84 -39.04
C ASP A 1232 -30.87 -55.99 -39.98
N GLY A 1233 -29.63 -55.74 -39.51
CA GLY A 1233 -28.45 -56.34 -40.15
C GLY A 1233 -27.36 -55.43 -40.73
N ASP A 1234 -26.17 -55.54 -40.13
CA ASP A 1234 -24.81 -55.40 -40.73
C ASP A 1234 -24.29 -54.04 -41.27
N ASP A 1235 -22.95 -54.02 -41.36
CA ASP A 1235 -22.03 -53.27 -42.24
C ASP A 1235 -21.66 -51.78 -41.99
N GLN A 1236 -20.42 -51.27 -42.21
CA GLN A 1236 -19.01 -51.75 -42.14
C GLN A 1236 -18.04 -50.54 -42.20
N ASN A 1237 -16.72 -50.79 -42.03
CA ASN A 1237 -15.58 -50.12 -42.71
C ASN A 1237 -15.20 -48.68 -42.30
N GLU A 1238 -13.93 -48.24 -42.42
CA GLU A 1238 -12.62 -48.92 -42.58
C GLU A 1238 -11.50 -47.93 -42.21
N ASP A 1239 -10.31 -48.45 -41.89
CA ASP A 1239 -9.00 -47.75 -41.83
C ASP A 1239 -8.73 -46.60 -40.80
N SER A 1240 -7.48 -46.33 -40.42
CA SER A 1240 -6.50 -47.16 -39.64
C SER A 1240 -5.19 -46.37 -39.36
N PHE A 1241 -4.47 -46.74 -38.29
CA PHE A 1241 -3.15 -46.21 -37.82
C PHE A 1241 -3.10 -44.74 -37.34
N GLY A 1242 -2.23 -44.37 -36.39
CA GLY A 1242 -1.24 -45.17 -35.64
C GLY A 1242 -0.57 -44.39 -34.49
N GLU A 1243 0.27 -45.07 -33.70
CA GLU A 1243 0.85 -44.61 -32.43
C GLU A 1243 2.11 -43.70 -32.55
N SER A 1244 2.54 -43.21 -31.37
CA SER A 1244 3.93 -42.88 -30.95
C SER A 1244 4.57 -41.50 -31.27
N GLU A 1245 5.02 -40.86 -30.18
CA GLU A 1245 6.32 -40.19 -29.94
C GLU A 1245 7.09 -39.44 -31.06
N GLY A 1246 7.56 -38.23 -30.71
CA GLY A 1246 9.01 -38.00 -30.70
C GLY A 1246 9.67 -36.92 -31.58
N VAL A 1247 10.21 -35.89 -30.93
CA VAL A 1247 11.55 -35.28 -31.18
C VAL A 1247 11.81 -34.47 -32.48
N ALA A 1248 11.62 -33.15 -32.37
CA ALA A 1248 12.60 -32.07 -32.60
C ALA A 1248 13.19 -31.67 -34.00
N SER A 1249 13.84 -30.50 -33.98
CA SER A 1249 14.74 -29.85 -34.97
C SER A 1249 14.16 -29.00 -36.13
N GLU A 1250 14.06 -27.69 -35.83
CA GLU A 1250 14.54 -26.53 -36.61
C GLU A 1250 14.67 -26.61 -38.15
N ASN A 1251 13.98 -25.71 -38.86
CA ASN A 1251 14.58 -24.51 -39.50
C ASN A 1251 13.58 -23.82 -40.45
N THR A 1252 13.26 -22.55 -40.20
CA THR A 1252 13.68 -21.38 -41.02
C THR A 1252 13.26 -20.10 -40.30
#